data_AF-A0A194X7A9-F1
#
_entry.id   AF-A0A194X7A9-F1
#
_cell.length_a   1.000
_cell.length_b   1.000
_cell.length_c   1.000
_cell.angle_alpha   90.00
_cell.angle_beta   90.00
_cell.angle_gamma   90.00
#
_symmetry.space_group_name_H-M   'P 1'
#
loop_
_entity.id
_entity.type
_entity.pdbx_description
1 polymer ?
#
loop_
_entity_poly.entity_id
_entity_poly.type
_entity_poly.pdbx_seq_one_letter_code
_entity_poly.pdbx_strand_id
1 'polypeptide(L)'
;MNLLTTGLLALSWASTARATCSGNLLIDNYANYANNLNSLGQWTSDDGTTIGLKADTVNKDITFTSQVSSYFYTTFACEQATVGGYNAFTFPIKGPAGSTFTIELQTSSSCSTTAYTSYYTTLTGVTGSLHTYTVPLSSFMGANLNAIQSVLFESFSINGAWEIGQTQLVCAAGGSTVGSSKTSSSSRSSSTTAATSKGSTTLVTSAKSVASTSPKSSTISTSKSSSTSSVVKVVSTSTSSAKTAGTCTPLLIDDFASQSRLTFLFYNAMLQPSSDDGTMKAVAGRVDTSTSVIVANNHVILTPANSGSYWYTMLGCLKATNVYNGIGLTITAPAGTTMTIELQTEADCLTDNPILNDLTSTNLGWTFDGTEHYYTIPFSAYAGLDTNHLIAVLFSSISKPVTFGPIALYCGTGSAYPVPTTVSVIEPSSTIPATTGPSAMVIDTFGNSDTNNLGFWHGGDDTTTYTYSGNKMTINMKGNSDLSWYTQITNGCVDFTANDNSYIHISYTGSSAFTVALQQHNPTCNENINPYPYTWDSVEASRYSNTAKTDLYVPLSHFQINRTLSIGFALKGFYTTTTTVFSLIEIVKTVPPGFLVPSKLPTAPLIFACTRPNSFAFAIDDGDPTLAQQVVTSVAAAGIHVTFFTVGAALLDQSTNLTNVYKSMMAAGHQVAYHSYTHPPMEGLPTLAAIDWELNNDIAAVNSQLGFRSQYFRPPFGTEGARIRQRLAALVPNAKFVEWSVDVQDWLWALSSTPQNQITNFQSDVNKGGNLVVMHYLYQTTVDYLPQFISIAKATGKQLMRVDQCLEDPNAPPL
;
A
#
# COMPACT_ATOMS: atom_id res chain seq x y z
N MET A 1 -32.88 -37.59 72.16
CA MET A 1 -33.10 -36.12 72.14
C MET A 1 -33.45 -35.72 70.72
N ASN A 2 -34.73 -35.41 70.52
CA ASN A 2 -35.44 -34.66 69.46
C ASN A 2 -34.84 -34.65 68.03
N LEU A 3 -35.46 -35.33 67.05
CA LEU A 3 -36.61 -34.89 66.20
C LEU A 3 -36.24 -33.64 65.35
N LEU A 4 -36.48 -33.49 64.03
CA LEU A 4 -37.37 -34.11 63.04
C LEU A 4 -36.98 -33.61 61.61
N THR A 5 -37.31 -34.45 60.64
CA THR A 5 -37.66 -34.30 59.21
C THR A 5 -38.05 -32.93 58.56
N THR A 6 -37.99 -32.93 57.21
CA THR A 6 -38.72 -32.12 56.18
C THR A 6 -38.30 -30.65 56.01
N GLY A 7 -38.29 -29.98 54.84
CA GLY A 7 -38.75 -30.23 53.47
C GLY A 7 -38.98 -28.86 52.78
N LEU A 8 -38.54 -28.70 51.52
CA LEU A 8 -38.82 -27.67 50.48
C LEU A 8 -39.11 -26.20 50.86
N LEU A 9 -38.37 -25.27 50.24
CA LEU A 9 -38.95 -24.13 49.50
C LEU A 9 -37.91 -23.48 48.56
N ALA A 10 -38.25 -23.43 47.27
CA ALA A 10 -37.58 -22.60 46.28
C ALA A 10 -38.00 -21.13 46.47
N LEU A 11 -37.05 -20.19 46.43
CA LEU A 11 -37.34 -18.80 46.06
C LEU A 11 -36.13 -18.15 45.38
N SER A 12 -36.47 -17.44 44.33
CA SER A 12 -35.71 -16.78 43.28
C SER A 12 -34.89 -15.56 43.71
N TRP A 13 -33.79 -15.35 42.99
CA TRP A 13 -33.16 -14.08 42.59
C TRP A 13 -33.20 -12.89 43.57
N ALA A 14 -32.04 -12.57 44.13
CA ALA A 14 -31.67 -11.20 44.48
C ALA A 14 -30.42 -10.81 43.68
N SER A 15 -30.64 -10.08 42.60
CA SER A 15 -29.64 -9.28 41.90
C SER A 15 -29.04 -8.28 42.89
N THR A 16 -27.79 -8.48 43.30
CA THR A 16 -27.01 -7.42 43.96
C THR A 16 -26.75 -6.32 42.95
N ALA A 17 -27.50 -5.22 43.10
CA ALA A 17 -27.30 -4.00 42.35
C ALA A 17 -25.93 -3.39 42.66
N ARG A 18 -25.14 -3.24 41.57
CA ARG A 18 -24.05 -2.31 41.25
C ARG A 18 -23.07 -1.91 42.37
N ALA A 19 -21.79 -2.18 42.11
CA ALA A 19 -20.72 -1.34 42.62
C ALA A 19 -20.96 0.10 42.12
N THR A 20 -21.31 0.99 43.05
CA THR A 20 -21.41 2.43 42.77
C THR A 20 -20.00 2.94 42.57
N CYS A 21 -19.68 3.44 41.38
CA CYS A 21 -18.43 4.10 41.06
C CYS A 21 -18.07 5.12 42.16
N SER A 22 -16.95 4.92 42.86
CA SER A 22 -16.54 5.73 44.02
C SER A 22 -15.86 7.05 43.64
N GLY A 23 -15.55 7.24 42.36
CA GLY A 23 -14.91 8.43 41.79
C GLY A 23 -14.47 8.17 40.35
N ASN A 24 -14.28 9.24 39.57
CA ASN A 24 -13.74 9.13 38.22
C ASN A 24 -12.36 8.46 38.25
N LEU A 25 -12.10 7.58 37.28
CA LEU A 25 -10.78 6.99 37.10
C LEU A 25 -9.91 7.94 36.28
N LEU A 26 -8.83 8.41 36.88
CA LEU A 26 -7.83 9.21 36.20
C LEU A 26 -6.94 8.31 35.34
N ILE A 27 -7.09 8.41 34.03
CA ILE A 27 -6.27 7.65 33.07
C ILE A 27 -4.95 8.36 32.87
N ASP A 28 -5.02 9.64 32.50
CA ASP A 28 -3.83 10.42 32.22
C ASP A 28 -3.99 11.89 32.58
N ASN A 29 -2.98 12.44 33.24
CA ASN A 29 -2.79 13.87 33.50
C ASN A 29 -1.42 14.36 32.99
N TYR A 30 -0.69 13.47 32.29
CA TYR A 30 0.61 13.68 31.67
C TYR A 30 1.74 14.10 32.62
N ALA A 31 1.55 14.01 33.94
CA ALA A 31 2.57 14.34 34.93
C ALA A 31 3.81 13.42 34.84
N ASN A 32 3.63 12.19 34.35
CA ASN A 32 4.68 11.19 34.22
C ASN A 32 5.12 10.97 32.76
N TYR A 33 4.71 11.85 31.84
CA TYR A 33 4.94 11.69 30.40
C TYR A 33 6.44 11.63 30.03
N ALA A 34 7.32 12.24 30.82
CA ALA A 34 8.78 12.15 30.61
C ALA A 34 9.33 10.71 30.61
N ASN A 35 8.58 9.75 31.19
CA ASN A 35 8.90 8.33 31.16
C ASN A 35 7.93 7.53 30.27
N ASN A 36 7.11 8.20 29.45
CA ASN A 36 6.01 7.63 28.65
C ASN A 36 4.98 6.86 29.49
N LEU A 37 4.75 7.29 30.73
CA LEU A 37 3.77 6.66 31.62
C LEU A 37 2.62 7.62 31.91
N ASN A 38 1.40 7.09 31.93
CA ASN A 38 0.21 7.81 32.35
C ASN A 38 0.01 7.76 33.88
N SER A 39 -1.14 8.24 34.37
CA SER A 39 -1.44 8.25 35.80
C SER A 39 -1.66 6.86 36.40
N LEU A 40 -1.86 5.84 35.57
CA LEU A 40 -2.01 4.43 35.97
C LEU A 40 -0.69 3.64 35.85
N GLY A 41 0.41 4.30 35.47
CA GLY A 41 1.70 3.65 35.24
C GLY A 41 1.73 2.79 33.98
N GLN A 42 0.85 3.09 33.02
CA GLN A 42 0.73 2.40 31.72
C GLN A 42 1.20 3.32 30.60
N TRP A 43 1.47 2.75 29.42
CA TRP A 43 2.12 3.51 28.35
C TRP A 43 1.22 4.61 27.79
N THR A 44 1.80 5.79 27.55
CA THR A 44 1.16 6.93 26.91
C THR A 44 2.16 7.60 25.99
N SER A 45 1.81 7.75 24.72
CA SER A 45 2.73 8.28 23.71
C SER A 45 1.99 8.63 22.41
N ASP A 46 2.73 9.06 21.42
CA ASP A 46 2.29 9.08 20.03
C ASP A 46 3.00 7.97 19.23
N ASP A 47 2.61 7.78 17.98
CA ASP A 47 3.30 6.90 17.02
C ASP A 47 4.40 7.62 16.22
N GLY A 48 4.81 8.82 16.69
CA GLY A 48 5.79 9.68 16.04
C GLY A 48 5.23 10.55 14.90
N THR A 49 3.93 10.47 14.61
CA THR A 49 3.29 11.29 13.58
C THR A 49 2.91 12.69 14.07
N THR A 50 2.94 12.96 15.38
CA THR A 50 2.67 14.30 15.91
C THR A 50 3.95 15.15 15.87
N ILE A 51 3.83 16.44 15.54
CA ILE A 51 4.99 17.35 15.49
C ILE A 51 5.09 18.14 16.79
N GLY A 52 6.25 18.04 17.45
CA GLY A 52 6.59 18.89 18.59
C GLY A 52 5.75 18.60 19.84
N LEU A 53 5.37 17.34 20.05
CA LEU A 53 4.61 16.91 21.22
C LEU A 53 5.37 17.23 22.52
N LYS A 54 4.69 17.91 23.43
CA LYS A 54 5.20 18.29 24.75
C LYS A 54 4.11 18.14 25.80
N ALA A 55 4.45 17.51 26.91
CA ALA A 55 3.61 17.53 28.11
C ALA A 55 3.87 18.79 28.94
N ASP A 56 2.80 19.47 29.34
CA ASP A 56 2.81 20.50 30.38
C ASP A 56 2.32 19.88 31.69
N THR A 57 3.25 19.49 32.54
CA THR A 57 2.93 18.85 33.83
C THR A 57 2.24 19.79 34.82
N VAL A 58 2.31 21.12 34.60
CA VAL A 58 1.66 22.12 35.46
C VAL A 58 0.19 22.25 35.08
N ASN A 59 -0.08 22.36 33.78
CA ASN A 59 -1.44 22.50 33.25
C ASN A 59 -2.16 21.14 33.03
N LYS A 60 -1.42 20.02 33.15
CA LYS A 60 -1.91 18.65 33.00
C LYS A 60 -2.48 18.37 31.61
N ASP A 61 -1.74 18.81 30.61
CA ASP A 61 -2.05 18.64 29.20
C ASP A 61 -0.82 18.20 28.41
N ILE A 62 -1.08 17.80 27.16
CA ILE A 62 -0.08 17.70 26.10
C ILE A 62 -0.45 18.66 24.98
N THR A 63 0.57 19.24 24.36
CA THR A 63 0.44 20.08 23.16
C THR A 63 1.24 19.50 22.03
N PHE A 64 0.70 19.52 20.82
CA PHE A 64 1.38 19.04 19.61
C PHE A 64 0.80 19.72 18.37
N THR A 65 1.47 19.59 17.23
CA THR A 65 0.91 19.93 15.92
C THR A 65 0.52 18.64 15.21
N SER A 66 -0.76 18.48 14.88
CA SER A 66 -1.24 17.30 14.16
C SER A 66 -0.97 17.40 12.66
N GLN A 67 -0.88 16.23 12.04
CA GLN A 67 -1.13 15.93 10.64
C GLN A 67 -2.43 15.13 10.52
N VAL A 68 -2.95 14.91 9.32
CA VAL A 68 -4.20 14.14 9.11
C VAL A 68 -4.11 12.71 9.65
N SER A 69 -2.93 12.08 9.53
CA SER A 69 -2.65 10.76 10.09
C SER A 69 -2.09 10.81 11.51
N SER A 70 -2.11 11.98 12.18
CA SER A 70 -1.54 12.06 13.52
C SER A 70 -2.30 11.22 14.53
N TYR A 71 -1.57 10.60 15.44
CA TYR A 71 -2.11 9.63 16.38
C TYR A 71 -1.45 9.79 17.75
N PHE A 72 -2.27 9.93 18.79
CA PHE A 72 -1.84 9.98 20.19
C PHE A 72 -2.65 8.99 21.01
N TYR A 73 -2.04 8.29 21.96
CA TYR A 73 -2.70 7.22 22.68
C TYR A 73 -2.29 7.12 24.14
N THR A 74 -3.22 6.62 24.96
CA THR A 74 -2.95 6.25 26.35
C THR A 74 -3.56 4.86 26.61
N THR A 75 -2.72 3.95 27.06
CA THR A 75 -3.09 2.56 27.35
C THR A 75 -3.41 2.39 28.82
N PHE A 76 -4.16 1.36 29.19
CA PHE A 76 -4.36 1.02 30.58
C PHE A 76 -4.48 -0.49 30.76
N ALA A 77 -4.16 -0.97 31.96
CA ALA A 77 -4.49 -2.33 32.35
C ALA A 77 -6.01 -2.51 32.15
N CYS A 78 -6.41 -3.70 31.70
CA CYS A 78 -7.77 -3.94 31.26
C CYS A 78 -8.82 -3.42 32.25
N GLU A 79 -9.67 -2.51 31.78
CA GLU A 79 -10.66 -1.82 32.59
C GLU A 79 -12.07 -2.37 32.33
N GLN A 80 -12.75 -2.75 33.42
CA GLN A 80 -14.10 -3.32 33.36
C GLN A 80 -15.15 -2.22 33.55
N ALA A 81 -15.26 -1.30 32.59
CA ALA A 81 -16.01 -0.06 32.76
C ALA A 81 -17.49 -0.26 33.17
N THR A 82 -18.18 -1.29 32.67
CA THR A 82 -19.58 -1.56 33.06
C THR A 82 -19.69 -2.09 34.49
N VAL A 83 -18.73 -2.92 34.93
CA VAL A 83 -18.64 -3.41 36.32
C VAL A 83 -18.26 -2.28 37.27
N GLY A 84 -17.32 -1.42 36.86
CA GLY A 84 -16.85 -0.25 37.61
C GLY A 84 -17.84 0.91 37.68
N GLY A 85 -18.93 0.87 36.90
CA GLY A 85 -19.99 1.88 36.92
C GLY A 85 -19.63 3.18 36.16
N TYR A 86 -18.69 3.11 35.23
CA TYR A 86 -18.32 4.20 34.33
C TYR A 86 -19.23 4.22 33.09
N ASN A 87 -19.55 5.41 32.56
CA ASN A 87 -20.43 5.52 31.39
C ASN A 87 -19.92 6.46 30.28
N ALA A 88 -18.83 7.18 30.50
CA ALA A 88 -18.22 8.06 29.50
C ALA A 88 -16.73 8.27 29.76
N PHE A 89 -16.02 8.73 28.73
CA PHE A 89 -14.73 9.39 28.90
C PHE A 89 -14.91 10.92 28.93
N THR A 90 -14.07 11.61 29.69
CA THR A 90 -13.93 13.07 29.60
C THR A 90 -12.49 13.48 29.38
N PHE A 91 -12.31 14.51 28.55
CA PHE A 91 -11.01 15.13 28.30
C PHE A 91 -11.22 16.57 27.79
N PRO A 92 -10.47 17.56 28.31
CA PRO A 92 -10.32 18.86 27.68
C PRO A 92 -9.60 18.73 26.33
N ILE A 93 -10.05 19.45 25.32
CA ILE A 93 -9.33 19.55 24.05
C ILE A 93 -9.44 20.96 23.47
N LYS A 94 -8.37 21.42 22.84
CA LYS A 94 -8.32 22.63 22.03
C LYS A 94 -7.65 22.29 20.71
N GLY A 95 -8.27 22.65 19.60
CA GLY A 95 -7.75 22.45 18.25
C GLY A 95 -8.34 23.49 17.30
N PRO A 96 -7.99 23.47 16.01
CA PRO A 96 -8.51 24.43 15.03
C PRO A 96 -10.03 24.49 15.01
N ALA A 97 -10.61 25.69 14.95
CA ALA A 97 -12.06 25.86 14.94
C ALA A 97 -12.70 25.19 13.71
N GLY A 98 -13.79 24.45 13.91
CA GLY A 98 -14.48 23.69 12.87
C GLY A 98 -13.84 22.34 12.53
N SER A 99 -12.70 21.97 13.15
CA SER A 99 -12.07 20.66 12.95
C SER A 99 -12.84 19.52 13.63
N THR A 100 -12.42 18.31 13.28
CA THR A 100 -12.91 17.02 13.78
C THR A 100 -11.72 16.14 14.09
N PHE A 101 -11.91 15.15 14.97
CA PHE A 101 -10.94 14.10 15.26
C PHE A 101 -11.70 12.85 15.69
N THR A 102 -11.07 11.69 15.57
CA THR A 102 -11.65 10.41 15.97
C THR A 102 -11.06 9.97 17.29
N ILE A 103 -11.92 9.44 18.15
CA ILE A 103 -11.50 8.63 19.28
C ILE A 103 -11.61 7.16 18.89
N GLU A 104 -10.52 6.44 19.04
CA GLU A 104 -10.49 4.98 18.99
C GLU A 104 -10.53 4.43 20.42
N LEU A 105 -11.32 3.37 20.62
CA LEU A 105 -11.42 2.59 21.84
C LEU A 105 -11.06 1.15 21.52
N GLN A 106 -9.95 0.65 22.07
CA GLN A 106 -9.57 -0.74 21.90
C GLN A 106 -10.13 -1.58 23.03
N THR A 107 -10.87 -2.63 22.68
CA THR A 107 -11.44 -3.57 23.64
C THR A 107 -11.11 -5.01 23.27
N SER A 108 -10.89 -5.85 24.28
CA SER A 108 -10.56 -7.26 24.14
C SER A 108 -11.79 -8.16 24.39
N SER A 109 -11.69 -9.44 24.06
CA SER A 109 -12.74 -10.42 24.40
C SER A 109 -12.87 -10.63 25.92
N SER A 110 -11.78 -10.45 26.67
CA SER A 110 -11.73 -10.52 28.13
C SER A 110 -10.50 -9.77 28.67
N CYS A 111 -10.45 -9.49 29.98
CA CYS A 111 -9.27 -8.87 30.60
C CYS A 111 -8.04 -9.76 30.72
N SER A 112 -8.14 -11.04 30.37
CA SER A 112 -7.01 -11.96 30.25
C SER A 112 -6.45 -12.06 28.82
N THR A 113 -7.08 -11.40 27.85
CA THR A 113 -6.68 -11.44 26.43
C THR A 113 -5.86 -10.20 26.09
N THR A 114 -4.77 -10.35 25.33
CA THR A 114 -3.94 -9.24 24.84
C THR A 114 -4.37 -8.72 23.46
N ALA A 115 -4.99 -9.58 22.63
CA ALA A 115 -5.53 -9.21 21.33
C ALA A 115 -6.82 -8.38 21.45
N TYR A 116 -6.78 -7.17 20.90
CA TYR A 116 -7.89 -6.22 20.94
C TYR A 116 -8.61 -6.08 19.59
N THR A 117 -9.77 -5.43 19.63
CA THR A 117 -10.51 -4.93 18.47
C THR A 117 -10.83 -3.47 18.71
N SER A 118 -10.68 -2.66 17.66
CA SER A 118 -10.84 -1.21 17.70
C SER A 118 -12.26 -0.77 17.35
N TYR A 119 -12.74 0.23 18.06
CA TYR A 119 -14.06 0.83 17.87
C TYR A 119 -13.92 2.35 17.86
N TYR A 120 -14.65 3.04 16.99
CA TYR A 120 -14.36 4.44 16.68
C TYR A 120 -15.58 5.34 16.92
N THR A 121 -15.34 6.58 17.33
CA THR A 121 -16.33 7.65 17.30
C THR A 121 -15.68 8.96 16.89
N THR A 122 -16.22 9.63 15.87
CA THR A 122 -15.73 10.92 15.41
C THR A 122 -16.40 12.05 16.18
N LEU A 123 -15.59 12.97 16.73
CA LEU A 123 -16.05 14.16 17.40
C LEU A 123 -15.94 15.36 16.48
N THR A 124 -17.04 16.10 16.38
CA THR A 124 -17.16 17.30 15.55
C THR A 124 -17.30 18.56 16.39
N GLY A 125 -17.14 19.73 15.76
CA GLY A 125 -17.48 21.00 16.38
C GLY A 125 -16.41 21.55 17.34
N VAL A 126 -15.14 21.24 17.09
CA VAL A 126 -14.02 21.84 17.84
C VAL A 126 -14.09 23.36 17.70
N THR A 127 -14.01 24.09 18.82
CA THR A 127 -14.41 25.51 18.85
C THR A 127 -13.27 26.49 18.60
N GLY A 128 -12.01 26.02 18.52
CA GLY A 128 -10.83 26.90 18.59
C GLY A 128 -10.42 27.29 20.02
N SER A 129 -11.28 27.04 21.00
CA SER A 129 -11.04 27.27 22.43
C SER A 129 -11.02 25.95 23.19
N LEU A 130 -10.37 25.93 24.35
CA LEU A 130 -10.33 24.75 25.22
C LEU A 130 -11.75 24.38 25.67
N HIS A 131 -12.17 23.15 25.38
CA HIS A 131 -13.49 22.63 25.72
C HIS A 131 -13.39 21.18 26.20
N THR A 132 -14.14 20.83 27.24
CA THR A 132 -14.19 19.44 27.74
C THR A 132 -15.24 18.64 27.00
N TYR A 133 -14.81 17.64 26.23
CA TYR A 133 -15.71 16.66 25.64
C TYR A 133 -16.08 15.60 26.67
N THR A 134 -17.34 15.16 26.63
CA THR A 134 -17.82 13.97 27.34
C THR A 134 -18.32 12.99 26.30
N VAL A 135 -17.61 11.87 26.13
CA VAL A 135 -17.89 10.87 25.11
C VAL A 135 -18.55 9.67 25.78
N PRO A 136 -19.86 9.44 25.60
CA PRO A 136 -20.52 8.27 26.16
C PRO A 136 -19.86 6.99 25.64
N LEU A 137 -19.62 6.02 26.52
CA LEU A 137 -19.09 4.70 26.12
C LEU A 137 -20.02 3.98 25.14
N SER A 138 -21.31 4.29 25.17
CA SER A 138 -22.30 3.80 24.21
C SER A 138 -22.09 4.29 22.77
N SER A 139 -21.21 5.27 22.54
CA SER A 139 -20.86 5.75 21.20
C SER A 139 -20.01 4.73 20.43
N PHE A 140 -19.36 3.80 21.14
CA PHE A 140 -18.53 2.73 20.58
C PHE A 140 -19.35 1.45 20.40
N MET A 141 -20.19 1.41 19.35
CA MET A 141 -21.11 0.30 19.12
C MET A 141 -20.37 -1.03 18.94
N GLY A 142 -20.76 -2.04 19.73
CA GLY A 142 -20.16 -3.38 19.67
C GLY A 142 -18.93 -3.57 20.55
N ALA A 143 -18.38 -2.49 21.12
CA ALA A 143 -17.22 -2.55 22.00
C ALA A 143 -17.51 -3.36 23.28
N ASN A 144 -16.54 -4.18 23.70
CA ASN A 144 -16.64 -4.86 24.99
C ASN A 144 -16.24 -3.92 26.13
N LEU A 145 -17.22 -3.18 26.66
CA LEU A 145 -17.03 -2.21 27.74
C LEU A 145 -16.67 -2.83 29.10
N ASN A 146 -16.45 -4.15 29.16
CA ASN A 146 -15.88 -4.84 30.33
C ASN A 146 -14.44 -5.32 30.10
N ALA A 147 -13.83 -4.94 28.97
CA ALA A 147 -12.43 -5.25 28.70
C ALA A 147 -11.77 -4.17 27.84
N ILE A 148 -11.79 -2.92 28.31
CA ILE A 148 -11.18 -1.79 27.60
C ILE A 148 -9.68 -1.74 27.91
N GLN A 149 -8.83 -1.48 26.92
CA GLN A 149 -7.36 -1.53 27.08
C GLN A 149 -6.64 -0.23 26.68
N SER A 150 -7.25 0.61 25.85
CA SER A 150 -6.65 1.89 25.48
C SER A 150 -7.70 2.85 24.91
N VAL A 151 -7.35 4.13 24.91
CA VAL A 151 -8.07 5.19 24.21
C VAL A 151 -7.08 6.02 23.41
N LEU A 152 -7.46 6.35 22.18
CA LEU A 152 -6.57 6.99 21.22
C LEU A 152 -7.28 8.14 20.52
N PHE A 153 -6.50 9.14 20.14
CA PHE A 153 -6.92 10.39 19.51
C PHE A 153 -6.24 10.46 18.15
N GLU A 154 -7.01 10.38 17.08
CA GLU A 154 -6.48 10.20 15.74
C GLU A 154 -7.35 10.88 14.67
N SER A 155 -6.96 10.74 13.39
CA SER A 155 -7.75 11.23 12.26
C SER A 155 -8.13 12.72 12.38
N PHE A 156 -7.18 13.54 12.81
CA PHE A 156 -7.39 14.99 12.96
C PHE A 156 -7.64 15.60 11.58
N SER A 157 -8.81 16.19 11.33
CA SER A 157 -9.18 16.65 9.98
C SER A 157 -8.45 17.90 9.49
N ILE A 158 -7.70 18.57 10.37
CA ILE A 158 -6.92 19.75 10.04
C ILE A 158 -5.54 19.63 10.66
N ASN A 159 -4.50 19.85 9.85
CA ASN A 159 -3.14 20.02 10.34
C ASN A 159 -3.07 21.32 11.14
N GLY A 160 -2.71 21.24 12.42
CA GLY A 160 -2.67 22.43 13.27
C GLY A 160 -2.31 22.13 14.71
N ALA A 161 -2.27 23.16 15.54
CA ALA A 161 -1.95 23.01 16.96
C ALA A 161 -3.14 22.39 17.71
N TRP A 162 -2.85 21.35 18.48
CA TRP A 162 -3.78 20.66 19.37
C TRP A 162 -3.23 20.63 20.79
N GLU A 163 -4.16 20.64 21.74
CA GLU A 163 -3.92 20.49 23.16
C GLU A 163 -4.94 19.48 23.68
N ILE A 164 -4.48 18.40 24.32
CA ILE A 164 -5.33 17.40 24.96
C ILE A 164 -5.02 17.42 26.46
N GLY A 165 -6.03 17.73 27.26
CA GLY A 165 -5.95 17.78 28.70
C GLY A 165 -6.21 16.42 29.35
N GLN A 166 -6.30 16.46 30.68
CA GLN A 166 -6.52 15.29 31.53
C GLN A 166 -7.66 14.37 31.06
N THR A 167 -7.36 13.10 30.82
CA THR A 167 -8.29 12.07 30.33
C THR A 167 -8.78 11.18 31.48
N GLN A 168 -10.10 10.97 31.58
CA GLN A 168 -10.74 10.22 32.66
C GLN A 168 -11.90 9.35 32.17
N LEU A 169 -12.13 8.21 32.84
CA LEU A 169 -13.43 7.54 32.86
C LEU A 169 -14.31 8.13 33.96
N VAL A 170 -15.56 8.45 33.64
CA VAL A 170 -16.46 9.14 34.58
C VAL A 170 -17.62 8.27 35.04
N CYS A 171 -17.98 8.44 36.32
CA CYS A 171 -19.08 7.72 36.95
C CYS A 171 -20.44 8.11 36.35
N ALA A 172 -21.36 7.15 36.27
CA ALA A 172 -22.72 7.39 35.78
C ALA A 172 -23.59 8.32 36.66
N ALA A 173 -23.11 8.76 37.84
CA ALA A 173 -23.81 9.65 38.76
C ALA A 173 -22.86 10.77 39.27
N GLY A 174 -22.93 11.95 38.66
CA GLY A 174 -22.11 13.10 39.07
C GLY A 174 -22.15 14.28 38.10
N GLY A 175 -23.33 14.78 37.73
CA GLY A 175 -23.45 16.09 37.08
C GLY A 175 -23.54 17.22 38.11
N SER A 176 -22.67 18.22 38.01
CA SER A 176 -22.79 19.59 38.56
C SER A 176 -21.56 20.39 38.06
N THR A 177 -21.62 21.57 37.42
CA THR A 177 -22.64 22.63 37.36
C THR A 177 -22.61 23.36 36.01
N VAL A 178 -23.75 23.49 35.35
CA VAL A 178 -23.99 24.49 34.30
C VAL A 178 -24.27 25.83 34.99
N GLY A 179 -23.35 26.78 34.87
CA GLY A 179 -23.59 28.18 35.20
C GLY A 179 -24.39 28.86 34.09
N SER A 180 -25.71 28.91 34.23
CA SER A 180 -26.55 29.83 33.47
C SER A 180 -26.28 31.27 33.94
N SER A 181 -25.67 32.10 33.11
CA SER A 181 -25.77 33.57 33.25
C SER A 181 -26.86 34.09 32.30
N LYS A 182 -28.03 34.41 32.88
CA LYS A 182 -29.02 35.30 32.27
C LYS A 182 -28.69 36.75 32.62
N THR A 183 -28.55 37.58 31.60
CA THR A 183 -28.82 39.04 31.53
C THR A 183 -28.61 39.41 30.06
N SER A 184 -29.39 40.23 29.36
CA SER A 184 -30.62 40.97 29.60
C SER A 184 -31.09 41.46 28.23
N SER A 185 -32.40 41.54 28.04
CA SER A 185 -33.12 41.99 26.85
C SER A 185 -32.83 43.42 26.41
N SER A 186 -32.75 43.67 25.09
CA SER A 186 -33.28 44.88 24.45
C SER A 186 -33.68 44.66 22.98
N SER A 187 -34.98 44.43 22.78
CA SER A 187 -35.88 44.95 21.73
C SER A 187 -35.33 45.34 20.34
N ARG A 188 -35.94 44.79 19.28
CA ARG A 188 -37.08 45.43 18.59
C ARG A 188 -37.72 44.54 17.52
N SER A 189 -39.04 44.60 17.52
CA SER A 189 -40.02 43.91 16.69
C SER A 189 -39.98 44.33 15.22
N SER A 190 -40.39 43.42 14.32
CA SER A 190 -41.59 43.68 13.50
C SER A 190 -42.12 42.38 12.87
N SER A 191 -43.39 42.16 13.13
CA SER A 191 -44.27 41.13 12.59
C SER A 191 -44.64 41.39 11.13
N THR A 192 -44.91 40.33 10.36
CA THR A 192 -46.14 40.27 9.56
C THR A 192 -46.52 38.82 9.25
N THR A 193 -47.83 38.65 9.18
CA THR A 193 -48.65 37.44 9.29
C THR A 193 -49.06 36.84 7.94
N ALA A 194 -49.61 35.63 8.05
CA ALA A 194 -50.67 35.00 7.24
C ALA A 194 -50.22 34.24 5.98
N ALA A 195 -50.89 33.16 5.54
CA ALA A 195 -51.84 32.20 6.09
C ALA A 195 -52.13 31.19 4.95
N THR A 196 -52.44 29.92 5.29
CA THR A 196 -53.38 28.98 4.60
C THR A 196 -53.16 28.64 3.10
N SER A 197 -53.23 27.40 2.60
CA SER A 197 -54.27 26.36 2.72
C SER A 197 -53.78 25.09 1.95
N LYS A 198 -53.84 23.89 2.55
CA LYS A 198 -54.78 22.77 2.34
C LYS A 198 -54.87 22.10 0.94
N GLY A 199 -54.59 20.79 0.97
CA GLY A 199 -55.35 19.72 0.31
C GLY A 199 -54.69 19.13 -0.95
N SER A 200 -54.76 17.83 -1.26
CA SER A 200 -55.23 16.60 -0.61
C SER A 200 -54.94 15.46 -1.60
N THR A 201 -54.54 14.27 -1.12
CA THR A 201 -54.83 12.87 -1.60
C THR A 201 -54.95 12.57 -3.12
N THR A 202 -54.47 11.44 -3.66
CA THR A 202 -54.88 10.05 -3.31
C THR A 202 -54.03 9.00 -4.05
N LEU A 203 -53.87 7.83 -3.40
CA LEU A 203 -53.39 6.52 -3.89
C LEU A 203 -54.31 5.85 -4.93
N VAL A 204 -53.78 4.84 -5.66
CA VAL A 204 -54.35 3.49 -6.00
C VAL A 204 -53.32 2.74 -6.89
N THR A 205 -52.53 1.78 -6.39
CA THR A 205 -52.60 0.29 -6.55
C THR A 205 -53.05 -0.28 -7.90
N SER A 206 -52.26 -1.21 -8.47
CA SER A 206 -52.69 -2.61 -8.76
C SER A 206 -51.58 -3.45 -9.42
N ALA A 207 -51.46 -4.70 -8.98
CA ALA A 207 -50.63 -5.77 -9.52
C ALA A 207 -51.42 -6.66 -10.49
N LYS A 208 -50.74 -7.39 -11.40
CA LYS A 208 -50.90 -8.86 -11.62
C LYS A 208 -50.05 -9.44 -12.77
N SER A 209 -49.75 -10.72 -12.59
CA SER A 209 -49.00 -11.71 -13.37
C SER A 209 -49.76 -12.31 -14.57
N VAL A 210 -49.05 -13.04 -15.46
CA VAL A 210 -49.26 -14.49 -15.81
C VAL A 210 -48.63 -14.90 -17.17
N ALA A 211 -47.77 -15.93 -17.10
CA ALA A 211 -47.53 -17.13 -17.95
C ALA A 211 -47.29 -17.15 -19.49
N SER A 212 -46.15 -17.79 -19.84
CA SER A 212 -45.86 -18.91 -20.78
C SER A 212 -46.54 -19.06 -22.15
N THR A 213 -45.73 -19.35 -23.20
CA THR A 213 -45.84 -20.53 -24.09
C THR A 213 -44.66 -20.64 -25.09
N SER A 214 -44.17 -21.86 -25.33
CA SER A 214 -43.19 -22.23 -26.38
C SER A 214 -43.86 -22.51 -27.75
N PRO A 215 -43.08 -22.75 -28.82
CA PRO A 215 -43.00 -24.13 -29.34
C PRO A 215 -41.62 -24.61 -29.88
N LYS A 216 -41.41 -25.94 -29.69
CA LYS A 216 -40.77 -27.01 -30.52
C LYS A 216 -40.13 -26.65 -31.88
N SER A 217 -39.21 -27.39 -32.50
CA SER A 217 -38.33 -28.56 -32.24
C SER A 217 -37.66 -28.95 -33.58
N SER A 218 -36.39 -29.42 -33.58
CA SER A 218 -35.82 -30.51 -34.41
C SER A 218 -34.29 -30.54 -34.22
N THR A 219 -33.73 -31.38 -33.34
CA THR A 219 -33.19 -32.74 -33.57
C THR A 219 -32.14 -32.85 -34.69
N ILE A 220 -30.90 -33.19 -34.31
CA ILE A 220 -30.18 -34.41 -34.75
C ILE A 220 -29.05 -34.71 -33.76
N SER A 221 -28.94 -35.99 -33.44
CA SER A 221 -28.15 -36.65 -32.40
C SER A 221 -26.82 -37.19 -32.92
N THR A 222 -25.82 -37.34 -32.04
CA THR A 222 -24.91 -38.51 -31.93
C THR A 222 -24.18 -38.45 -30.57
N SER A 223 -24.66 -39.17 -29.55
CA SER A 223 -24.11 -40.46 -29.02
C SER A 223 -22.69 -40.35 -28.40
N LYS A 224 -22.60 -40.17 -27.07
CA LYS A 224 -22.51 -41.21 -26.01
C LYS A 224 -21.20 -42.01 -25.97
N SER A 225 -20.48 -41.87 -24.85
CA SER A 225 -20.19 -43.03 -24.00
C SER A 225 -20.13 -42.60 -22.53
N SER A 226 -20.82 -43.37 -21.71
CA SER A 226 -21.05 -43.18 -20.28
C SER A 226 -20.47 -44.40 -19.55
N SER A 227 -19.74 -44.18 -18.47
CA SER A 227 -19.54 -45.20 -17.44
C SER A 227 -19.71 -44.57 -16.06
N THR A 228 -20.87 -44.84 -15.49
CA THR A 228 -21.23 -44.68 -14.08
C THR A 228 -20.31 -45.50 -13.17
N SER A 229 -19.85 -44.93 -12.06
CA SER A 229 -19.48 -45.68 -10.85
C SER A 229 -19.68 -44.83 -9.60
N SER A 230 -20.77 -45.15 -8.91
CA SER A 230 -20.98 -45.24 -7.46
C SER A 230 -20.07 -44.46 -6.50
N VAL A 231 -20.75 -43.60 -5.75
CA VAL A 231 -20.37 -42.96 -4.49
C VAL A 231 -19.78 -43.95 -3.49
N VAL A 232 -18.53 -43.72 -3.09
CA VAL A 232 -17.98 -44.15 -1.80
C VAL A 232 -17.38 -42.93 -1.12
N LYS A 233 -17.94 -42.60 0.04
CA LYS A 233 -17.55 -41.51 0.92
C LYS A 233 -16.21 -41.88 1.57
N VAL A 234 -15.10 -41.39 1.02
CA VAL A 234 -13.78 -41.47 1.68
C VAL A 234 -13.54 -40.14 2.36
N VAL A 235 -13.61 -40.13 3.68
CA VAL A 235 -13.04 -39.09 4.52
C VAL A 235 -11.53 -39.25 4.41
N SER A 236 -10.92 -38.55 3.47
CA SER A 236 -9.46 -38.42 3.39
C SER A 236 -9.07 -37.15 4.11
N THR A 237 -8.59 -37.31 5.35
CA THR A 237 -7.73 -36.35 6.03
C THR A 237 -6.56 -36.03 5.11
N SER A 238 -6.52 -34.82 4.55
CA SER A 238 -5.38 -34.31 3.80
C SER A 238 -4.25 -34.00 4.79
N THR A 239 -3.58 -35.04 5.24
CA THR A 239 -2.17 -34.96 5.60
C THR A 239 -1.41 -34.60 4.33
N SER A 240 -0.56 -33.58 4.44
CA SER A 240 0.29 -33.10 3.36
C SER A 240 0.96 -34.27 2.66
N SER A 241 0.78 -34.37 1.35
CA SER A 241 1.53 -35.32 0.54
C SER A 241 3.02 -34.96 0.67
N ALA A 242 3.74 -35.80 1.41
CA ALA A 242 5.18 -35.74 1.51
C ALA A 242 5.78 -35.73 0.09
N LYS A 243 6.43 -34.62 -0.27
CA LYS A 243 7.40 -34.60 -1.37
C LYS A 243 8.37 -35.76 -1.12
N THR A 244 8.56 -36.59 -2.14
CA THR A 244 9.60 -37.60 -2.20
C THR A 244 10.94 -36.97 -1.80
N ALA A 245 11.70 -37.62 -0.91
CA ALA A 245 13.02 -37.17 -0.49
C ALA A 245 13.96 -37.09 -1.71
N GLY A 246 14.24 -35.87 -2.18
CA GLY A 246 15.04 -35.62 -3.36
C GLY A 246 15.49 -34.15 -3.38
N THR A 247 16.79 -33.96 -3.13
CA THR A 247 17.55 -32.70 -3.17
C THR A 247 16.96 -31.54 -2.36
N CYS A 248 17.44 -31.39 -1.13
CA CYS A 248 17.35 -30.12 -0.42
C CYS A 248 17.85 -29.00 -1.35
N THR A 249 17.05 -27.95 -1.49
CA THR A 249 17.42 -26.72 -2.21
C THR A 249 17.45 -25.60 -1.17
N PRO A 250 18.47 -24.72 -1.15
CA PRO A 250 18.51 -23.61 -0.21
C PRO A 250 17.22 -22.80 -0.26
N LEU A 251 16.67 -22.48 0.92
CA LEU A 251 15.45 -21.69 1.04
C LEU A 251 15.83 -20.30 1.54
N LEU A 252 15.57 -19.28 0.70
CA LEU A 252 15.78 -17.89 1.05
C LEU A 252 14.86 -17.49 2.22
N ILE A 253 15.45 -17.05 3.32
CA ILE A 253 14.74 -16.45 4.44
C ILE A 253 14.64 -14.95 4.18
N ASP A 254 15.79 -14.35 3.86
CA ASP A 254 15.93 -12.91 3.74
C ASP A 254 16.94 -12.56 2.65
N ASP A 255 16.60 -11.70 1.71
CA ASP A 255 17.54 -11.17 0.72
C ASP A 255 17.88 -9.71 0.94
N PHE A 256 17.30 -9.10 1.99
CA PHE A 256 17.33 -7.68 2.32
C PHE A 256 16.80 -6.74 1.23
N ALA A 257 16.72 -7.17 -0.03
CA ALA A 257 16.15 -6.43 -1.14
C ALA A 257 14.62 -6.46 -1.17
N SER A 258 14.00 -7.49 -0.62
CA SER A 258 12.54 -7.63 -0.47
C SER A 258 12.04 -6.84 0.75
N GLN A 259 12.86 -6.75 1.81
CA GLN A 259 12.52 -6.02 3.05
C GLN A 259 12.45 -4.51 2.87
N SER A 260 13.25 -3.94 1.97
CA SER A 260 13.28 -2.49 1.74
C SER A 260 12.04 -1.95 0.99
N ARG A 261 11.04 -2.78 0.72
CA ARG A 261 9.91 -2.48 -0.18
C ARG A 261 8.58 -2.31 0.53
N LEU A 262 8.51 -2.72 1.79
CA LEU A 262 7.37 -2.49 2.67
C LEU A 262 7.85 -1.58 3.79
N THR A 263 7.89 -0.28 3.54
CA THR A 263 8.27 0.76 4.51
C THR A 263 7.39 0.79 5.76
N PHE A 264 6.35 -0.05 5.83
CA PHE A 264 5.42 -0.15 6.96
C PHE A 264 5.28 -1.54 7.58
N LEU A 265 5.87 -2.61 7.00
CA LEU A 265 5.62 -4.00 7.48
C LEU A 265 6.85 -4.85 7.77
N PHE A 266 8.05 -4.45 7.32
CA PHE A 266 9.31 -5.15 7.60
C PHE A 266 9.23 -6.68 7.41
N TYR A 267 8.81 -7.17 6.23
CA TYR A 267 8.72 -8.61 5.95
C TYR A 267 9.94 -9.13 5.19
N ASN A 268 10.39 -10.35 5.51
CA ASN A 268 11.44 -11.08 4.80
C ASN A 268 10.91 -11.80 3.54
N ALA A 269 11.78 -12.55 2.84
CA ALA A 269 11.42 -13.24 1.59
C ALA A 269 10.39 -14.38 1.80
N MET A 270 10.14 -14.78 3.04
CA MET A 270 9.10 -15.73 3.45
C MET A 270 7.79 -15.04 3.86
N LEU A 271 7.67 -13.72 3.68
CA LEU A 271 6.56 -12.90 4.15
C LEU A 271 6.39 -12.94 5.68
N GLN A 272 7.51 -13.04 6.41
CA GLN A 272 7.53 -13.09 7.87
C GLN A 272 8.26 -11.86 8.46
N PRO A 273 7.81 -11.28 9.59
CA PRO A 273 8.38 -10.05 10.13
C PRO A 273 9.89 -10.16 10.36
N SER A 274 10.61 -9.07 10.13
CA SER A 274 12.06 -9.04 10.20
C SER A 274 12.58 -7.60 10.24
N SER A 275 13.04 -7.20 11.41
CA SER A 275 13.41 -5.81 11.72
C SER A 275 14.30 -5.75 12.96
N ASP A 276 14.68 -4.56 13.38
CA ASP A 276 14.92 -4.23 14.79
C ASP A 276 13.64 -3.62 15.43
N ASP A 277 13.70 -3.34 16.73
CA ASP A 277 12.66 -2.67 17.51
C ASP A 277 12.95 -1.18 17.78
N GLY A 278 13.78 -0.55 16.93
CA GLY A 278 14.25 0.83 17.12
C GLY A 278 15.45 0.94 18.06
N THR A 279 15.97 -0.18 18.57
CA THR A 279 17.18 -0.19 19.40
C THR A 279 18.47 -0.01 18.60
N MET A 280 18.45 -0.06 17.27
CA MET A 280 19.61 0.25 16.42
C MET A 280 19.75 1.79 16.21
N LYS A 281 20.96 2.29 15.91
CA LYS A 281 21.19 3.73 15.66
C LYS A 281 20.53 4.15 14.35
N ALA A 282 19.84 5.30 14.38
CA ALA A 282 19.31 5.95 13.19
C ALA A 282 20.40 6.30 12.15
N VAL A 283 20.04 6.24 10.88
CA VAL A 283 20.91 6.58 9.75
C VAL A 283 20.95 8.11 9.55
N ALA A 284 22.13 8.72 9.68
CA ALA A 284 22.29 10.16 9.49
C ALA A 284 22.09 10.59 8.02
N GLY A 285 21.32 11.65 7.78
CA GLY A 285 21.21 12.32 6.47
C GLY A 285 20.12 11.78 5.52
N ARG A 286 19.23 10.89 5.96
CA ARG A 286 17.99 10.59 5.23
C ARG A 286 16.81 11.44 5.73
N VAL A 287 15.82 11.64 4.86
CA VAL A 287 14.63 12.47 5.11
C VAL A 287 13.51 11.67 5.81
N ASP A 288 13.62 10.33 5.85
CA ASP A 288 12.75 9.38 6.57
C ASP A 288 13.37 8.99 7.92
N THR A 289 13.32 9.89 8.89
CA THR A 289 14.14 9.87 10.12
C THR A 289 13.74 8.87 11.22
N SER A 290 13.32 7.64 10.90
CA SER A 290 13.09 6.58 11.91
C SER A 290 13.74 5.23 11.61
N THR A 291 14.32 5.02 10.43
CA THR A 291 14.94 3.72 10.10
C THR A 291 16.40 3.65 10.56
N SER A 292 16.71 2.60 11.30
CA SER A 292 18.04 2.30 11.87
C SER A 292 18.85 1.33 11.00
N VAL A 293 18.33 1.04 9.81
CA VAL A 293 18.74 -0.04 8.93
C VAL A 293 19.02 0.50 7.53
N ILE A 294 20.21 0.22 6.96
CA ILE A 294 20.52 0.57 5.56
C ILE A 294 20.51 -0.68 4.71
N VAL A 295 19.52 -0.82 3.83
CA VAL A 295 19.59 -1.83 2.77
C VAL A 295 20.27 -1.27 1.53
N ALA A 296 21.26 -1.98 1.01
CA ALA A 296 21.85 -1.74 -0.30
C ALA A 296 22.43 -3.03 -0.88
N ASN A 297 22.27 -3.27 -2.19
CA ASN A 297 22.88 -4.42 -2.88
C ASN A 297 22.63 -5.78 -2.20
N ASN A 298 21.38 -6.05 -1.79
CA ASN A 298 20.99 -7.28 -1.06
C ASN A 298 21.69 -7.46 0.30
N HIS A 299 22.19 -6.36 0.86
CA HIS A 299 22.78 -6.34 2.19
C HIS A 299 22.06 -5.36 3.10
N VAL A 300 22.04 -5.68 4.37
CA VAL A 300 21.58 -4.81 5.44
C VAL A 300 22.75 -4.38 6.31
N ILE A 301 22.90 -3.07 6.53
CA ILE A 301 23.88 -2.49 7.44
C ILE A 301 23.17 -2.12 8.74
N LEU A 302 23.67 -2.69 9.84
CA LEU A 302 23.15 -2.50 11.19
C LEU A 302 24.20 -1.80 12.03
N THR A 303 23.81 -0.72 12.71
CA THR A 303 24.67 -0.02 13.66
C THR A 303 24.05 -0.08 15.06
N PRO A 304 24.60 -0.86 16.00
CA PRO A 304 24.02 -0.97 17.34
C PRO A 304 24.09 0.36 18.08
N ALA A 305 22.98 0.77 18.72
CA ALA A 305 22.95 1.96 19.58
C ALA A 305 23.56 1.68 20.95
N ASN A 306 23.33 0.49 21.49
CA ASN A 306 23.83 0.03 22.77
C ASN A 306 23.85 -1.52 22.81
N SER A 307 24.17 -2.10 23.97
CA SER A 307 24.27 -3.56 24.14
C SER A 307 22.94 -4.30 24.05
N GLY A 308 21.81 -3.60 24.16
CA GLY A 308 20.46 -4.15 23.99
C GLY A 308 19.98 -4.13 22.54
N SER A 309 20.75 -3.59 21.59
CA SER A 309 20.37 -3.57 20.18
C SER A 309 20.28 -4.98 19.60
N TYR A 310 19.19 -5.29 18.91
CA TYR A 310 19.04 -6.54 18.17
C TYR A 310 18.34 -6.35 16.83
N TRP A 311 18.49 -7.34 15.97
CA TRP A 311 17.77 -7.47 14.72
C TRP A 311 17.28 -8.92 14.57
N TYR A 312 16.10 -9.11 14.01
CA TYR A 312 15.48 -10.42 13.89
C TYR A 312 14.92 -10.69 12.49
N THR A 313 14.72 -11.98 12.20
CA THR A 313 13.94 -12.45 11.05
C THR A 313 13.10 -13.66 11.46
N MET A 314 11.79 -13.58 11.22
CA MET A 314 10.84 -14.63 11.56
C MET A 314 10.82 -15.73 10.48
N LEU A 315 10.53 -16.95 10.89
CA LEU A 315 10.50 -18.15 10.05
C LEU A 315 9.10 -18.73 9.90
N GLY A 316 8.13 -18.22 10.67
CA GLY A 316 6.70 -18.59 10.54
C GLY A 316 6.41 -20.06 10.87
N CYS A 317 6.97 -20.57 11.97
CA CYS A 317 6.84 -21.99 12.35
C CYS A 317 7.35 -22.95 11.27
N LEU A 318 8.62 -22.78 10.89
CA LEU A 318 9.23 -23.56 9.85
C LEU A 318 9.64 -24.95 10.35
N LYS A 319 9.19 -25.98 9.63
CA LYS A 319 9.70 -27.36 9.76
C LYS A 319 10.96 -27.56 8.91
N ALA A 320 12.12 -27.57 9.56
CA ALA A 320 13.42 -27.81 8.95
C ALA A 320 13.96 -29.25 9.13
N THR A 321 13.37 -30.04 10.03
CA THR A 321 13.82 -31.41 10.35
C THR A 321 13.93 -32.28 9.10
N ASN A 322 15.09 -32.92 8.92
CA ASN A 322 15.44 -33.77 7.78
C ASN A 322 15.40 -33.08 6.41
N VAL A 323 15.29 -31.75 6.37
CA VAL A 323 15.34 -30.96 5.14
C VAL A 323 16.62 -30.13 5.11
N TYR A 324 16.87 -29.30 6.13
CA TYR A 324 17.98 -28.35 6.17
C TYR A 324 18.97 -28.66 7.30
N ASN A 325 20.25 -28.31 7.09
CA ASN A 325 21.32 -28.53 8.07
C ASN A 325 21.51 -27.33 9.03
N GLY A 326 21.07 -26.15 8.60
CA GLY A 326 21.19 -24.91 9.36
C GLY A 326 20.84 -23.69 8.52
N ILE A 327 21.21 -22.52 9.03
CA ILE A 327 21.02 -21.22 8.38
C ILE A 327 22.38 -20.64 8.02
N GLY A 328 22.49 -20.00 6.86
CA GLY A 328 23.73 -19.40 6.40
C GLY A 328 23.50 -18.02 5.81
N LEU A 329 24.50 -17.16 5.95
CA LEU A 329 24.47 -15.78 5.51
C LEU A 329 25.90 -15.26 5.31
N THR A 330 26.07 -14.24 4.49
CA THR A 330 27.34 -13.51 4.44
C THR A 330 27.35 -12.39 5.46
N ILE A 331 28.51 -12.13 6.07
CA ILE A 331 28.68 -11.06 7.05
C ILE A 331 29.97 -10.31 6.75
N THR A 332 29.87 -8.97 6.70
CA THR A 332 31.01 -8.05 6.77
C THR A 332 30.98 -7.35 8.12
N ALA A 333 32.04 -7.48 8.92
CA ALA A 333 32.15 -6.83 10.22
C ALA A 333 33.62 -6.50 10.56
N PRO A 334 33.91 -5.43 11.32
CA PRO A 334 35.28 -5.11 11.75
C PRO A 334 35.91 -6.21 12.60
N ALA A 335 37.25 -6.26 12.61
CA ALA A 335 37.98 -7.21 13.44
C ALA A 335 37.62 -7.11 14.94
N GLY A 336 37.46 -8.26 15.58
CA GLY A 336 37.06 -8.38 16.98
C GLY A 336 35.59 -8.04 17.27
N THR A 337 34.72 -8.05 16.26
CA THR A 337 33.26 -7.97 16.47
C THR A 337 32.74 -9.26 17.12
N THR A 338 31.78 -9.14 18.04
CA THR A 338 31.05 -10.26 18.64
C THR A 338 29.55 -10.01 18.56
N MET A 339 28.76 -11.09 18.52
CA MET A 339 27.29 -11.04 18.59
C MET A 339 26.74 -12.35 19.17
N THR A 340 25.49 -12.31 19.62
CA THR A 340 24.70 -13.48 20.01
C THR A 340 23.72 -13.82 18.89
N ILE A 341 23.59 -15.11 18.60
CA ILE A 341 22.68 -15.69 17.62
C ILE A 341 21.69 -16.55 18.39
N GLU A 342 20.45 -16.07 18.49
CA GLU A 342 19.35 -16.73 19.17
C GLU A 342 18.45 -17.43 18.13
N LEU A 343 18.16 -18.71 18.33
CA LEU A 343 17.14 -19.45 17.59
C LEU A 343 15.93 -19.69 18.49
N GLN A 344 14.77 -19.20 18.04
CA GLN A 344 13.52 -19.35 18.76
C GLN A 344 12.71 -20.53 18.21
N THR A 345 12.16 -21.34 19.11
CA THR A 345 11.29 -22.48 18.76
C THR A 345 10.05 -22.52 19.65
N GLU A 346 8.95 -23.06 19.14
CA GLU A 346 7.73 -23.27 19.92
C GLU A 346 7.31 -24.74 19.94
N ALA A 347 6.50 -25.14 20.92
CA ALA A 347 6.08 -26.54 21.04
C ALA A 347 5.00 -26.93 20.02
N ASP A 348 4.10 -26.01 19.68
CA ASP A 348 2.94 -26.26 18.79
C ASP A 348 2.65 -25.13 17.81
N CYS A 349 3.42 -24.03 17.85
CA CYS A 349 3.22 -22.84 17.04
C CYS A 349 1.88 -22.11 17.26
N LEU A 350 1.31 -22.26 18.46
CA LEU A 350 0.04 -21.65 18.86
C LEU A 350 0.18 -20.79 20.13
N THR A 351 1.37 -20.69 20.70
CA THR A 351 1.62 -20.04 22.00
C THR A 351 2.68 -18.95 21.87
N ASP A 352 2.40 -17.71 22.27
CA ASP A 352 3.36 -16.58 22.27
C ASP A 352 4.50 -16.70 23.32
N ASN A 353 4.99 -17.91 23.59
CA ASN A 353 6.04 -18.18 24.57
C ASN A 353 7.17 -19.03 23.93
N PRO A 354 8.05 -18.41 23.14
CA PRO A 354 9.13 -19.12 22.48
C PRO A 354 10.18 -19.64 23.47
N ILE A 355 10.74 -20.81 23.16
CA ILE A 355 11.97 -21.32 23.76
C ILE A 355 13.15 -20.66 23.04
N LEU A 356 13.94 -19.91 23.80
CA LEU A 356 15.10 -19.18 23.30
C LEU A 356 16.36 -20.05 23.40
N ASN A 357 17.10 -20.20 22.30
CA ASN A 357 18.34 -20.98 22.25
C ASN A 357 19.48 -20.10 21.77
N ASP A 358 20.43 -19.78 22.66
CA ASP A 358 21.51 -18.82 22.39
C ASP A 358 22.86 -19.47 22.13
N LEU A 359 23.57 -18.95 21.13
CA LEU A 359 25.02 -19.14 20.98
C LEU A 359 25.69 -17.81 20.64
N THR A 360 26.93 -17.63 21.06
CA THR A 360 27.73 -16.48 20.60
C THR A 360 28.42 -16.79 19.28
N SER A 361 28.78 -15.76 18.51
CA SER A 361 29.63 -15.89 17.32
C SER A 361 30.93 -16.63 17.62
N THR A 362 31.47 -16.49 18.83
CA THR A 362 32.64 -17.24 19.31
C THR A 362 32.34 -18.73 19.50
N ASN A 363 31.17 -19.10 20.04
CA ASN A 363 30.76 -20.50 20.15
C ASN A 363 30.62 -21.17 18.77
N LEU A 364 30.23 -20.40 17.76
CA LEU A 364 30.14 -20.83 16.36
C LEU A 364 31.50 -20.78 15.63
N GLY A 365 32.58 -20.32 16.28
CA GLY A 365 33.92 -20.23 15.71
C GLY A 365 34.10 -19.11 14.67
N TRP A 366 33.22 -18.11 14.66
CA TRP A 366 33.28 -17.00 13.71
C TRP A 366 34.37 -15.99 14.09
N THR A 367 35.09 -15.50 13.08
CA THR A 367 36.10 -14.45 13.22
C THR A 367 35.96 -13.44 12.09
N PHE A 368 35.97 -12.15 12.42
CA PHE A 368 35.78 -11.08 11.44
C PHE A 368 37.08 -10.32 11.18
N ASP A 369 37.25 -9.80 9.97
CA ASP A 369 38.45 -9.05 9.54
C ASP A 369 38.15 -7.75 8.77
N GLY A 370 36.87 -7.40 8.62
CA GLY A 370 36.41 -6.25 7.83
C GLY A 370 36.04 -6.58 6.39
N THR A 371 36.21 -7.83 5.95
CA THR A 371 35.77 -8.32 4.62
C THR A 371 34.57 -9.24 4.73
N GLU A 372 33.89 -9.46 3.60
CA GLU A 372 32.71 -10.31 3.53
C GLU A 372 33.09 -11.79 3.54
N HIS A 373 32.50 -12.55 4.47
CA HIS A 373 32.68 -14.00 4.53
C HIS A 373 31.33 -14.70 4.69
N TYR A 374 31.23 -15.93 4.21
CA TYR A 374 30.06 -16.78 4.43
C TYR A 374 30.15 -17.50 5.77
N TYR A 375 29.11 -17.39 6.58
CA TYR A 375 29.00 -18.00 7.89
C TYR A 375 27.78 -18.91 7.96
N THR A 376 27.90 -19.96 8.77
CA THR A 376 26.83 -20.94 9.00
C THR A 376 26.47 -21.00 10.48
N ILE A 377 25.18 -21.17 10.74
CA ILE A 377 24.52 -21.44 12.01
C ILE A 377 23.98 -22.88 11.92
N PRO A 378 24.77 -23.92 12.28
CA PRO A 378 24.34 -25.31 12.20
C PRO A 378 23.30 -25.59 13.28
N PHE A 379 22.17 -26.22 12.94
CA PHE A 379 21.17 -26.59 13.96
C PHE A 379 21.72 -27.55 15.01
N SER A 380 22.69 -28.39 14.62
CA SER A 380 23.39 -29.30 15.53
C SER A 380 24.24 -28.60 16.59
N ALA A 381 24.53 -27.31 16.44
CA ALA A 381 25.26 -26.54 17.44
C ALA A 381 24.37 -26.18 18.66
N TYR A 382 23.05 -26.17 18.49
CA TYR A 382 22.09 -25.83 19.54
C TYR A 382 21.53 -27.11 20.17
N ALA A 383 21.88 -27.35 21.44
CA ALA A 383 21.43 -28.54 22.16
C ALA A 383 19.92 -28.48 22.43
N GLY A 384 19.17 -29.48 21.92
CA GLY A 384 17.74 -29.59 22.18
C GLY A 384 16.83 -28.72 21.29
N LEU A 385 17.38 -28.08 20.25
CA LEU A 385 16.62 -27.25 19.32
C LEU A 385 15.51 -28.06 18.61
N ASP A 386 14.26 -27.60 18.70
CA ASP A 386 13.15 -28.18 17.94
C ASP A 386 13.12 -27.66 16.49
N THR A 387 13.75 -28.41 15.60
CA THR A 387 13.77 -28.09 14.17
C THR A 387 12.45 -28.32 13.45
N ASN A 388 11.38 -28.80 14.11
CA ASN A 388 10.06 -28.88 13.50
C ASN A 388 9.27 -27.57 13.59
N HIS A 389 9.65 -26.67 14.49
CA HIS A 389 8.87 -25.50 14.88
C HIS A 389 9.76 -24.28 15.08
N LEU A 390 10.61 -23.97 14.10
CA LEU A 390 11.48 -22.79 14.15
C LEU A 390 10.64 -21.51 13.94
N ILE A 391 10.75 -20.55 14.85
CA ILE A 391 9.93 -19.33 14.84
C ILE A 391 10.71 -18.11 14.39
N ALA A 392 11.95 -17.93 14.85
CA ALA A 392 12.76 -16.76 14.50
C ALA A 392 14.26 -17.03 14.64
N VAL A 393 15.05 -16.18 13.98
CA VAL A 393 16.48 -15.99 14.24
C VAL A 393 16.67 -14.55 14.72
N LEU A 394 17.35 -14.38 15.85
CA LEU A 394 17.72 -13.08 16.42
C LEU A 394 19.24 -12.91 16.45
N PHE A 395 19.70 -11.72 16.08
CA PHE A 395 21.08 -11.27 16.22
C PHE A 395 21.12 -10.13 17.24
N SER A 396 21.68 -10.37 18.41
CA SER A 396 21.71 -9.41 19.52
C SER A 396 23.12 -9.22 20.07
N SER A 397 23.30 -8.31 21.04
CA SER A 397 24.60 -8.02 21.66
C SER A 397 25.72 -7.71 20.63
N ILE A 398 25.34 -7.08 19.52
CA ILE A 398 26.25 -6.79 18.41
C ILE A 398 27.22 -5.69 18.87
N SER A 399 28.52 -6.00 18.92
CA SER A 399 29.50 -5.09 19.56
C SER A 399 29.95 -3.92 18.69
N LYS A 400 29.79 -4.01 17.36
CA LYS A 400 30.25 -3.06 16.34
C LYS A 400 29.29 -3.07 15.14
N PRO A 401 29.32 -2.07 14.24
CA PRO A 401 28.51 -2.11 13.02
C PRO A 401 28.78 -3.37 12.20
N VAL A 402 27.72 -3.97 11.67
CA VAL A 402 27.79 -5.20 10.86
C VAL A 402 26.96 -5.03 9.60
N THR A 403 27.33 -5.76 8.56
CA THR A 403 26.57 -5.84 7.32
C THR A 403 26.23 -7.30 7.06
N PHE A 404 24.94 -7.65 6.99
CA PHE A 404 24.49 -9.00 6.63
C PHE A 404 24.09 -9.03 5.16
N GLY A 405 24.54 -10.04 4.42
CA GLY A 405 23.98 -10.41 3.12
C GLY A 405 22.93 -11.51 3.27
N PRO A 406 22.37 -12.01 2.16
CA PRO A 406 21.17 -12.84 2.19
C PRO A 406 21.24 -14.02 3.17
N ILE A 407 20.18 -14.20 3.95
CA ILE A 407 19.99 -15.28 4.91
C ILE A 407 19.20 -16.39 4.23
N ALA A 408 19.71 -17.61 4.26
CA ALA A 408 19.02 -18.77 3.70
C ALA A 408 19.24 -20.02 4.54
N LEU A 409 18.26 -20.91 4.56
CA LEU A 409 18.47 -22.28 5.01
C LEU A 409 19.33 -23.00 4.00
N TYR A 410 20.35 -23.71 4.47
CA TYR A 410 21.28 -24.41 3.60
C TYR A 410 21.19 -25.93 3.73
N CYS A 411 21.70 -26.57 2.68
CA CYS A 411 21.81 -28.01 2.54
C CYS A 411 23.29 -28.42 2.63
N GLY A 412 23.60 -29.54 3.27
CA GLY A 412 24.98 -30.05 3.34
C GLY A 412 25.92 -29.10 4.10
N THR A 413 27.00 -28.66 3.46
CA THR A 413 28.00 -27.73 4.04
C THR A 413 27.64 -26.25 3.87
N GLY A 414 26.59 -25.96 3.08
CA GLY A 414 26.13 -24.60 2.78
C GLY A 414 27.03 -23.80 1.83
N SER A 415 26.43 -22.82 1.18
CA SER A 415 27.08 -21.77 0.39
C SER A 415 26.24 -20.50 0.48
N ALA A 416 26.85 -19.34 0.21
CA ALA A 416 26.12 -18.08 0.13
C ALA A 416 24.96 -18.20 -0.87
N TYR A 417 23.80 -17.61 -0.53
CA TYR A 417 22.66 -17.60 -1.43
C TYR A 417 22.98 -16.75 -2.67
N PRO A 418 22.79 -17.27 -3.89
CA PRO A 418 23.11 -16.50 -5.09
C PRO A 418 22.14 -15.33 -5.23
N VAL A 419 22.66 -14.11 -5.24
CA VAL A 419 21.86 -12.91 -5.49
C VAL A 419 21.33 -12.97 -6.94
N PRO A 420 20.01 -12.76 -7.18
CA PRO A 420 19.45 -12.77 -8.52
C PRO A 420 20.15 -11.76 -9.43
N THR A 421 20.71 -12.23 -10.55
CA THR A 421 21.27 -11.38 -11.59
C THR A 421 20.17 -10.95 -12.55
N THR A 422 20.17 -9.69 -12.97
CA THR A 422 19.25 -9.21 -14.01
C THR A 422 19.56 -9.87 -15.35
N VAL A 423 18.53 -10.20 -16.10
CA VAL A 423 18.71 -10.58 -17.51
C VAL A 423 19.31 -9.38 -18.23
N SER A 424 20.53 -9.53 -18.74
CA SER A 424 21.20 -8.49 -19.51
C SER A 424 20.39 -8.18 -20.76
N VAL A 425 20.07 -6.91 -20.97
CA VAL A 425 19.46 -6.48 -22.22
C VAL A 425 20.57 -6.37 -23.26
N ILE A 426 20.46 -7.09 -24.36
CA ILE A 426 21.46 -7.06 -25.44
C ILE A 426 21.36 -5.69 -26.12
N GLU A 427 22.40 -4.86 -25.94
CA GLU A 427 22.51 -3.57 -26.61
C GLU A 427 22.96 -3.78 -28.07
N PRO A 428 22.22 -3.25 -29.07
CA PRO A 428 22.72 -3.05 -30.43
C PRO A 428 23.97 -2.17 -30.43
N SER A 429 24.99 -2.57 -31.20
CA SER A 429 26.28 -1.88 -31.28
C SER A 429 26.31 -0.66 -32.22
N SER A 430 25.15 -0.13 -32.62
CA SER A 430 25.08 0.94 -33.61
C SER A 430 25.33 2.31 -32.98
N THR A 431 26.34 3.01 -33.46
CA THR A 431 26.57 4.43 -33.14
C THR A 431 25.92 5.31 -34.20
N ILE A 432 25.31 6.44 -33.79
CA ILE A 432 24.83 7.46 -34.73
C ILE A 432 26.00 8.42 -35.04
N PRO A 433 26.26 8.80 -36.31
CA PRO A 433 27.35 9.71 -36.66
C PRO A 433 27.25 11.07 -35.96
N ALA A 434 28.37 11.57 -35.45
CA ALA A 434 28.46 12.85 -34.75
C ALA A 434 28.48 14.06 -35.70
N THR A 435 27.82 15.16 -35.29
CA THR A 435 28.02 16.52 -35.84
C THR A 435 27.61 17.56 -34.78
N THR A 436 28.14 18.79 -34.82
CA THR A 436 27.72 19.89 -33.94
C THR A 436 26.87 20.90 -34.71
N GLY A 437 25.80 21.40 -34.11
CA GLY A 437 24.90 22.38 -34.71
C GLY A 437 24.19 23.23 -33.65
N PRO A 438 23.71 24.43 -34.00
CA PRO A 438 22.96 25.29 -33.09
C PRO A 438 21.59 24.68 -32.72
N SER A 439 21.03 25.12 -31.60
CA SER A 439 19.67 24.77 -31.16
C SER A 439 18.66 25.02 -32.26
N ALA A 440 17.86 24.01 -32.58
CA ALA A 440 16.76 24.15 -33.54
C ALA A 440 15.51 24.75 -32.87
N MET A 441 15.31 24.49 -31.58
CA MET A 441 14.19 25.00 -30.79
C MET A 441 14.56 24.97 -29.31
N VAL A 442 14.59 26.12 -28.64
CA VAL A 442 14.75 26.18 -27.18
C VAL A 442 13.37 26.03 -26.56
N ILE A 443 13.16 24.95 -25.79
CA ILE A 443 11.88 24.69 -25.12
C ILE A 443 11.87 25.44 -23.79
N ASP A 444 12.89 25.25 -22.96
CA ASP A 444 12.88 25.75 -21.59
C ASP A 444 14.27 26.11 -21.08
N THR A 445 14.43 27.33 -20.57
CA THR A 445 15.58 27.84 -19.83
C THR A 445 15.20 28.14 -18.39
N PHE A 446 13.98 27.79 -17.95
CA PHE A 446 13.49 27.96 -16.59
C PHE A 446 13.60 29.41 -16.08
N GLY A 447 13.43 30.36 -17.00
CA GLY A 447 13.51 31.80 -16.70
C GLY A 447 12.24 32.36 -16.07
N ASN A 448 11.11 31.66 -16.24
CA ASN A 448 9.83 31.95 -15.60
C ASN A 448 9.37 30.72 -14.80
N SER A 449 8.41 30.91 -13.89
CA SER A 449 7.88 29.84 -13.04
C SER A 449 6.72 29.05 -13.64
N ASP A 450 5.99 29.68 -14.57
CA ASP A 450 4.69 29.16 -15.05
C ASP A 450 4.70 28.86 -16.54
N THR A 451 5.68 29.38 -17.28
CA THR A 451 5.78 29.20 -18.74
C THR A 451 7.22 28.99 -19.20
N ASN A 452 7.37 28.16 -20.22
CA ASN A 452 8.64 27.92 -20.88
C ASN A 452 8.96 28.98 -21.96
N ASN A 453 10.07 28.84 -22.67
CA ASN A 453 10.52 29.83 -23.68
C ASN A 453 9.63 29.88 -24.93
N LEU A 454 8.77 28.88 -25.12
CA LEU A 454 7.76 28.85 -26.19
C LEU A 454 6.45 29.54 -25.75
N GLY A 455 6.34 29.95 -24.48
CA GLY A 455 5.16 30.58 -23.92
C GLY A 455 4.07 29.59 -23.48
N PHE A 456 4.38 28.30 -23.41
CA PHE A 456 3.46 27.25 -22.96
C PHE A 456 3.70 26.87 -21.51
N TRP A 457 2.70 26.23 -20.90
CA TRP A 457 2.75 25.83 -19.50
C TRP A 457 3.87 24.82 -19.23
N HIS A 458 4.50 24.99 -18.08
CA HIS A 458 5.39 24.00 -17.48
C HIS A 458 5.14 23.93 -15.96
N GLY A 459 5.44 22.81 -15.33
CA GLY A 459 5.14 22.61 -13.92
C GLY A 459 5.07 21.13 -13.55
N GLY A 460 4.89 20.83 -12.28
CA GLY A 460 4.82 19.45 -11.80
C GLY A 460 3.61 19.17 -10.92
N ASP A 461 3.42 17.88 -10.62
CA ASP A 461 2.27 17.38 -9.86
C ASP A 461 2.24 17.96 -8.42
N ASP A 462 3.41 18.16 -7.82
CA ASP A 462 3.58 18.76 -6.50
C ASP A 462 4.54 19.95 -6.56
N THR A 463 4.00 21.16 -6.35
CA THR A 463 4.76 22.42 -6.41
C THR A 463 5.82 22.55 -5.31
N THR A 464 5.78 21.72 -4.27
CA THR A 464 6.79 21.71 -3.19
C THR A 464 8.06 20.95 -3.56
N THR A 465 8.05 20.20 -4.66
CA THR A 465 9.17 19.33 -5.08
C THR A 465 10.14 20.00 -6.04
N TYR A 466 9.83 21.20 -6.54
CA TYR A 466 10.70 21.95 -7.43
C TYR A 466 10.69 23.45 -7.13
N THR A 467 11.79 24.12 -7.48
CA THR A 467 11.94 25.57 -7.35
C THR A 467 12.68 26.15 -8.56
N TYR A 468 12.36 27.39 -8.89
CA TYR A 468 13.03 28.13 -9.98
C TYR A 468 13.91 29.23 -9.42
N SER A 469 15.17 29.28 -9.86
CA SER A 469 16.10 30.34 -9.46
C SER A 469 17.25 30.45 -10.47
N GLY A 470 17.54 31.67 -10.91
CA GLY A 470 18.69 31.96 -11.78
C GLY A 470 18.67 31.20 -13.12
N ASN A 471 17.50 31.16 -13.79
CA ASN A 471 17.28 30.42 -15.03
C ASN A 471 17.57 28.91 -14.90
N LYS A 472 17.18 28.33 -13.77
CA LYS A 472 17.30 26.90 -13.48
C LYS A 472 16.10 26.43 -12.70
N MET A 473 15.75 25.16 -12.91
CA MET A 473 14.83 24.43 -12.07
C MET A 473 15.60 23.43 -11.21
N THR A 474 15.45 23.53 -9.90
CA THR A 474 15.94 22.51 -8.95
C THR A 474 14.79 21.61 -8.58
N ILE A 475 14.92 20.30 -8.77
CA ILE A 475 13.88 19.31 -8.47
C ILE A 475 14.39 18.25 -7.50
N ASN A 476 13.54 17.86 -6.55
CA ASN A 476 13.75 16.71 -5.68
C ASN A 476 12.40 16.12 -5.27
N MET A 477 12.06 14.98 -5.87
CA MET A 477 10.83 14.23 -5.59
C MET A 477 10.93 13.34 -4.34
N LYS A 478 12.04 13.43 -3.59
CA LYS A 478 12.34 12.63 -2.39
C LYS A 478 12.21 11.12 -2.62
N GLY A 479 12.50 10.65 -3.83
CA GLY A 479 12.36 9.25 -4.22
C GLY A 479 10.91 8.81 -4.50
N ASN A 480 9.94 9.72 -4.51
CA ASN A 480 8.59 9.41 -4.97
C ASN A 480 8.57 9.35 -6.50
N SER A 481 8.55 8.12 -7.04
CA SER A 481 8.56 7.87 -8.47
C SER A 481 7.24 8.17 -9.17
N ASP A 482 6.16 8.42 -8.43
CA ASP A 482 4.85 8.75 -8.98
C ASP A 482 4.79 10.18 -9.54
N LEU A 483 5.56 11.09 -8.91
CA LEU A 483 5.54 12.51 -9.26
C LEU A 483 6.32 12.82 -10.55
N SER A 484 5.80 13.79 -11.27
CA SER A 484 6.28 14.24 -12.56
C SER A 484 6.37 15.76 -12.65
N TRP A 485 7.21 16.22 -13.58
CA TRP A 485 7.27 17.59 -14.04
C TRP A 485 7.17 17.62 -15.57
N TYR A 486 6.47 18.60 -16.12
CA TYR A 486 6.08 18.67 -17.53
C TYR A 486 6.49 20.01 -18.13
N THR A 487 6.77 20.00 -19.43
CA THR A 487 6.92 21.21 -20.25
C THR A 487 6.19 21.00 -21.58
N GLN A 488 5.15 21.82 -21.81
CA GLN A 488 4.33 21.73 -23.01
C GLN A 488 4.99 22.42 -24.20
N ILE A 489 4.73 21.94 -25.41
CA ILE A 489 5.14 22.62 -26.65
C ILE A 489 3.94 23.13 -27.45
N THR A 490 2.73 22.95 -26.91
CA THR A 490 1.44 23.36 -27.48
C THR A 490 0.34 23.26 -26.40
N ASN A 491 -0.79 23.97 -26.59
CA ASN A 491 -2.02 23.85 -25.76
C ASN A 491 -2.99 22.78 -26.30
N GLY A 492 -2.54 21.92 -27.21
CA GLY A 492 -3.35 20.88 -27.85
C GLY A 492 -2.44 19.85 -28.50
N CYS A 493 -2.58 19.65 -29.82
CA CYS A 493 -1.64 18.84 -30.60
C CYS A 493 -0.69 19.71 -31.41
N VAL A 494 0.52 19.22 -31.61
CA VAL A 494 1.44 19.73 -32.64
C VAL A 494 2.04 18.57 -33.40
N ASP A 495 2.17 18.75 -34.72
CA ASP A 495 2.92 17.81 -35.54
C ASP A 495 4.42 17.99 -35.33
N PHE A 496 5.00 17.05 -34.60
CA PHE A 496 6.41 17.07 -34.24
C PHE A 496 7.30 16.21 -35.17
N THR A 497 6.73 15.64 -36.24
CA THR A 497 7.45 14.72 -37.15
C THR A 497 8.57 15.39 -37.94
N ALA A 498 8.51 16.70 -38.16
CA ALA A 498 9.60 17.48 -38.75
C ALA A 498 10.91 17.41 -37.94
N ASN A 499 10.84 16.94 -36.69
CA ASN A 499 11.97 16.75 -35.80
C ASN A 499 12.39 15.27 -35.62
N ASP A 500 11.89 14.33 -36.42
CA ASP A 500 12.19 12.89 -36.27
C ASP A 500 13.68 12.56 -36.29
N ASN A 501 14.48 13.35 -37.02
CA ASN A 501 15.94 13.21 -37.10
C ASN A 501 16.69 14.12 -36.10
N SER A 502 15.99 14.69 -35.12
CA SER A 502 16.55 15.54 -34.06
C SER A 502 16.62 14.80 -32.73
N TYR A 503 17.21 15.46 -31.74
CA TYR A 503 17.35 14.98 -30.37
C TYR A 503 16.71 15.99 -29.42
N ILE A 504 16.07 15.49 -28.36
CA ILE A 504 15.84 16.28 -27.15
C ILE A 504 17.16 16.32 -26.38
N HIS A 505 17.67 17.52 -26.16
CA HIS A 505 18.83 17.81 -25.34
C HIS A 505 18.37 18.41 -24.01
N ILE A 506 18.91 17.88 -22.91
CA ILE A 506 18.65 18.41 -21.57
C ILE A 506 20.00 18.64 -20.88
N SER A 507 20.25 19.86 -20.46
CA SER A 507 21.44 20.24 -19.68
C SER A 507 21.07 20.35 -18.20
N TYR A 508 21.81 19.64 -17.35
CA TYR A 508 21.48 19.47 -15.94
C TYR A 508 22.73 19.22 -15.08
N THR A 509 22.58 19.22 -13.77
CA THR A 509 23.56 18.66 -12.83
C THR A 509 22.87 17.83 -11.75
N GLY A 510 23.62 16.94 -11.09
CA GLY A 510 23.09 16.08 -10.04
C GLY A 510 22.74 14.68 -10.55
N SER A 511 21.51 14.22 -10.28
CA SER A 511 21.09 12.87 -10.61
C SER A 511 20.64 12.73 -12.07
N SER A 512 20.93 11.58 -12.68
CA SER A 512 20.30 11.13 -13.94
C SER A 512 19.25 10.04 -13.72
N ALA A 513 18.86 9.83 -12.46
CA ALA A 513 17.94 8.79 -12.03
C ALA A 513 16.47 9.22 -12.21
N PHE A 514 16.08 9.40 -13.47
CA PHE A 514 14.72 9.76 -13.86
C PHE A 514 14.40 9.26 -15.26
N THR A 515 13.14 9.35 -15.62
CA THR A 515 12.57 9.03 -16.93
C THR A 515 12.30 10.30 -17.71
N VAL A 516 12.65 10.30 -19.01
CA VAL A 516 12.20 11.31 -19.97
C VAL A 516 11.08 10.69 -20.81
N ALA A 517 9.94 11.37 -20.91
CA ALA A 517 8.80 10.92 -21.72
C ALA A 517 8.36 12.00 -22.71
N LEU A 518 7.87 11.57 -23.87
CA LEU A 518 7.17 12.42 -24.84
C LEU A 518 5.69 12.03 -24.87
N GLN A 519 4.82 13.00 -24.62
CA GLN A 519 3.38 12.77 -24.43
C GLN A 519 2.60 12.91 -25.73
N GLN A 520 1.65 11.99 -25.93
CA GLN A 520 0.70 11.99 -27.03
C GLN A 520 -0.67 12.45 -26.55
N HIS A 521 -1.28 13.35 -27.31
CA HIS A 521 -2.66 13.76 -27.13
C HIS A 521 -3.63 12.69 -27.63
N ASN A 522 -4.88 12.73 -27.13
CA ASN A 522 -5.99 12.01 -27.75
C ASN A 522 -6.22 12.47 -29.20
N PRO A 523 -6.80 11.62 -30.08
CA PRO A 523 -7.00 11.93 -31.49
C PRO A 523 -7.84 13.18 -31.80
N THR A 524 -8.53 13.73 -30.81
CA THR A 524 -9.37 14.94 -30.96
C THR A 524 -8.66 16.22 -30.54
N CYS A 525 -7.45 16.14 -29.99
CA CYS A 525 -6.68 17.29 -29.52
C CYS A 525 -7.42 18.15 -28.48
N ASN A 526 -8.27 17.52 -27.66
CA ASN A 526 -9.08 18.17 -26.63
C ASN A 526 -8.79 17.57 -25.25
N GLU A 527 -8.18 18.36 -24.35
CA GLU A 527 -7.82 17.95 -22.98
C GLU A 527 -9.01 17.56 -22.10
N ASN A 528 -10.23 17.95 -22.48
CA ASN A 528 -11.45 17.58 -21.74
C ASN A 528 -11.97 16.17 -22.10
N ILE A 529 -11.27 15.44 -22.96
CA ILE A 529 -11.63 14.09 -23.39
C ILE A 529 -10.58 13.09 -22.88
N ASN A 530 -11.05 12.08 -22.15
CA ASN A 530 -10.21 11.00 -21.62
C ASN A 530 -9.95 9.92 -22.70
N PRO A 531 -8.76 9.29 -22.68
CA PRO A 531 -7.62 9.64 -21.82
C PRO A 531 -6.88 10.90 -22.31
N TYR A 532 -6.46 11.74 -21.38
CA TYR A 532 -5.56 12.87 -21.61
C TYR A 532 -4.47 12.90 -20.52
N PRO A 533 -3.17 12.78 -20.89
CA PRO A 533 -2.65 12.36 -22.20
C PRO A 533 -3.20 11.00 -22.65
N TYR A 534 -3.19 10.72 -23.95
CA TYR A 534 -3.70 9.44 -24.49
C TYR A 534 -2.76 8.28 -24.22
N THR A 535 -1.46 8.55 -24.36
CA THR A 535 -0.37 7.65 -24.01
C THR A 535 0.94 8.46 -24.01
N TRP A 536 2.01 7.83 -23.58
CA TRP A 536 3.37 8.33 -23.78
C TRP A 536 4.36 7.17 -23.85
N ASP A 537 5.51 7.47 -24.41
CA ASP A 537 6.63 6.57 -24.43
C ASP A 537 7.83 7.23 -23.78
N SER A 538 8.74 6.41 -23.26
CA SER A 538 9.71 6.87 -22.28
C SER A 538 11.07 6.18 -22.40
N VAL A 539 12.08 6.88 -21.91
CA VAL A 539 13.45 6.39 -21.82
C VAL A 539 14.07 6.73 -20.47
N GLU A 540 14.99 5.89 -20.00
CA GLU A 540 15.73 6.14 -18.77
C GLU A 540 16.86 7.14 -19.04
N ALA A 541 16.84 8.30 -18.36
CA ALA A 541 17.77 9.40 -18.59
C ALA A 541 19.24 8.99 -18.42
N SER A 542 19.53 8.11 -17.46
CA SER A 542 20.86 7.60 -17.16
C SER A 542 21.56 6.96 -18.38
N ARG A 543 20.80 6.31 -19.28
CA ARG A 543 21.34 5.68 -20.50
C ARG A 543 21.78 6.69 -21.54
N TYR A 544 21.18 7.88 -21.54
CA TYR A 544 21.42 8.94 -22.53
C TYR A 544 22.25 10.09 -21.96
N SER A 545 22.80 9.92 -20.76
CA SER A 545 23.60 10.91 -20.06
C SER A 545 25.09 10.76 -20.39
N ASN A 546 25.82 11.88 -20.52
CA ASN A 546 27.27 11.83 -20.59
C ASN A 546 27.89 11.41 -19.25
N THR A 547 29.15 10.95 -19.27
CA THR A 547 29.87 10.54 -18.05
C THR A 547 30.00 11.66 -17.01
N ALA A 548 30.01 12.92 -17.45
CA ALA A 548 30.08 14.09 -16.57
C ALA A 548 28.74 14.42 -15.87
N LYS A 549 27.63 13.78 -16.28
CA LYS A 549 26.26 14.07 -15.82
C LYS A 549 25.87 15.55 -15.97
N THR A 550 26.27 16.14 -17.09
CA THR A 550 25.96 17.53 -17.43
C THR A 550 24.93 17.63 -18.54
N ASP A 551 24.89 16.66 -19.45
CA ASP A 551 24.09 16.73 -20.66
C ASP A 551 23.57 15.33 -21.00
N LEU A 552 22.33 15.27 -21.49
CA LEU A 552 21.76 14.07 -22.09
C LEU A 552 21.13 14.37 -23.45
N TYR A 553 21.18 13.39 -24.36
CA TYR A 553 20.65 13.52 -25.73
C TYR A 553 19.82 12.28 -26.08
N VAL A 554 18.51 12.45 -26.26
CA VAL A 554 17.61 11.36 -26.66
C VAL A 554 17.11 11.60 -28.09
N PRO A 555 17.30 10.67 -29.04
CA PRO A 555 16.67 10.76 -30.35
C PRO A 555 15.15 10.83 -30.24
N LEU A 556 14.51 11.74 -30.96
CA LEU A 556 13.05 11.83 -30.95
C LEU A 556 12.38 10.58 -31.56
N SER A 557 13.09 9.89 -32.47
CA SER A 557 12.67 8.61 -33.03
C SER A 557 12.56 7.48 -31.99
N HIS A 558 13.12 7.64 -30.79
CA HIS A 558 12.98 6.66 -29.71
C HIS A 558 11.59 6.68 -29.08
N PHE A 559 10.87 7.80 -29.15
CA PHE A 559 9.51 7.87 -28.63
C PHE A 559 8.52 7.33 -29.66
N GLN A 560 8.05 6.11 -29.44
CA GLN A 560 7.08 5.36 -30.23
C GLN A 560 5.64 5.79 -29.89
N ILE A 561 5.36 7.06 -30.14
CA ILE A 561 4.02 7.63 -30.12
C ILE A 561 3.64 8.12 -31.52
N ASN A 562 2.36 8.42 -31.74
CA ASN A 562 1.96 9.22 -32.90
C ASN A 562 2.39 10.69 -32.69
N ARG A 563 3.59 11.03 -33.18
CA ARG A 563 4.17 12.37 -33.02
C ARG A 563 3.44 13.48 -33.76
N THR A 564 2.45 13.18 -34.62
CA THR A 564 1.56 14.21 -35.17
C THR A 564 0.59 14.79 -34.13
N LEU A 565 0.46 14.12 -32.99
CA LEU A 565 -0.40 14.47 -31.86
C LEU A 565 0.42 14.78 -30.60
N SER A 566 1.62 15.37 -30.74
CA SER A 566 2.50 15.61 -29.59
C SER A 566 1.97 16.73 -28.69
N ILE A 567 2.15 16.61 -27.37
CA ILE A 567 1.79 17.64 -26.37
C ILE A 567 3.05 18.36 -25.84
N GLY A 568 4.02 17.58 -25.39
CA GLY A 568 5.12 18.07 -24.56
C GLY A 568 5.93 16.94 -23.96
N PHE A 569 6.94 17.31 -23.17
CA PHE A 569 7.82 16.37 -22.49
C PHE A 569 7.50 16.30 -21.00
N ALA A 570 7.75 15.14 -20.40
CA ALA A 570 7.72 14.94 -18.96
C ALA A 570 9.07 14.43 -18.46
N LEU A 571 9.49 14.94 -17.30
CA LEU A 571 10.55 14.43 -16.46
C LEU A 571 9.86 13.76 -15.27
N LYS A 572 9.98 12.44 -15.14
CA LYS A 572 9.20 11.68 -14.16
C LYS A 572 9.91 10.42 -13.69
N GLY A 573 9.28 9.60 -12.84
CA GLY A 573 9.89 8.35 -12.40
C GLY A 573 11.21 8.58 -11.67
N PHE A 574 11.29 9.61 -10.82
CA PHE A 574 12.48 9.91 -10.05
C PHE A 574 12.67 8.85 -8.96
N TYR A 575 13.69 8.01 -9.11
CA TYR A 575 13.89 6.83 -8.27
C TYR A 575 15.06 6.96 -7.27
N THR A 576 15.55 8.18 -7.06
CA THR A 576 16.51 8.49 -5.99
C THR A 576 16.13 9.78 -5.26
N THR A 577 16.67 9.96 -4.06
CA THR A 577 16.51 11.18 -3.25
C THR A 577 17.48 12.29 -3.66
N THR A 578 18.31 12.05 -4.69
CA THR A 578 19.34 12.99 -5.12
C THR A 578 18.71 14.10 -5.97
N THR A 579 18.90 15.35 -5.52
CA THR A 579 18.45 16.54 -6.26
C THR A 579 19.04 16.59 -7.68
N THR A 580 18.21 17.04 -8.62
CA THR A 580 18.63 17.32 -10.00
C THR A 580 18.36 18.80 -10.30
N VAL A 581 19.30 19.47 -10.95
CA VAL A 581 19.17 20.87 -11.34
C VAL A 581 19.18 20.95 -12.86
N PHE A 582 18.06 21.32 -13.46
CA PHE A 582 17.91 21.52 -14.90
C PHE A 582 18.18 22.98 -15.25
N SER A 583 18.85 23.18 -16.38
CA SER A 583 19.22 24.52 -16.87
C SER A 583 18.78 24.79 -18.31
N LEU A 584 18.55 23.73 -19.09
CA LEU A 584 18.10 23.85 -20.47
C LEU A 584 17.36 22.60 -20.92
N ILE A 585 16.27 22.78 -21.66
CA ILE A 585 15.60 21.76 -22.47
C ILE A 585 15.44 22.33 -23.88
N GLU A 586 15.93 21.62 -24.89
CA GLU A 586 15.89 22.08 -26.28
C GLU A 586 15.92 20.94 -27.30
N ILE A 587 15.53 21.25 -28.53
CA ILE A 587 15.72 20.36 -29.68
C ILE A 587 17.00 20.75 -30.41
N VAL A 588 17.89 19.78 -30.59
CA VAL A 588 19.11 19.92 -31.39
C VAL A 588 19.09 18.96 -32.56
N LYS A 589 19.69 19.34 -33.69
CA LYS A 589 19.77 18.46 -34.87
C LYS A 589 20.85 17.40 -34.75
N THR A 590 21.81 17.59 -33.86
CA THR A 590 23.04 16.79 -33.81
C THR A 590 23.59 16.70 -32.37
N VAL A 591 24.46 15.73 -32.09
CA VAL A 591 25.06 15.49 -30.76
C VAL A 591 26.58 15.74 -30.76
N PRO A 592 27.20 16.09 -29.61
CA PRO A 592 28.63 16.38 -29.54
C PRO A 592 29.52 15.25 -30.08
N PRO A 593 30.71 15.57 -30.63
CA PRO A 593 31.65 14.56 -31.11
C PRO A 593 32.04 13.59 -30.00
N GLY A 594 31.97 12.28 -30.29
CA GLY A 594 32.28 11.23 -29.33
C GLY A 594 31.15 10.89 -28.36
N PHE A 595 30.01 11.58 -28.42
CA PHE A 595 28.82 11.20 -27.65
C PHE A 595 28.21 9.91 -28.23
N LEU A 596 28.07 8.88 -27.40
CA LEU A 596 27.45 7.62 -27.78
C LEU A 596 25.96 7.66 -27.46
N VAL A 597 25.12 7.59 -28.49
CA VAL A 597 23.68 7.47 -28.33
C VAL A 597 23.35 5.97 -28.28
N PRO A 598 22.82 5.46 -27.15
CA PRO A 598 22.47 4.05 -27.05
C PRO A 598 21.26 3.74 -27.93
N SER A 599 21.00 2.45 -28.19
CA SER A 599 19.72 2.04 -28.75
C SER A 599 18.56 2.32 -27.79
N LYS A 600 17.34 2.39 -28.31
CA LYS A 600 16.16 2.28 -27.44
C LYS A 600 15.94 0.82 -27.03
N LEU A 601 15.87 0.59 -25.71
CA LEU A 601 15.36 -0.67 -25.18
C LEU A 601 13.85 -0.79 -25.42
N PRO A 602 13.35 -1.99 -25.75
CA PRO A 602 11.92 -2.24 -25.84
C PRO A 602 11.21 -1.84 -24.54
N THR A 603 10.09 -1.14 -24.65
CA THR A 603 9.19 -0.80 -23.54
C THR A 603 7.84 -1.46 -23.78
N ALA A 604 7.20 -1.96 -22.72
CA ALA A 604 5.81 -2.38 -22.81
C ALA A 604 4.93 -1.16 -23.19
N PRO A 605 4.03 -1.27 -24.19
CA PRO A 605 3.10 -0.20 -24.54
C PRO A 605 2.23 0.18 -23.34
N LEU A 606 2.07 1.49 -23.13
CA LEU A 606 1.30 2.08 -22.05
C LEU A 606 -0.14 2.35 -22.52
N ILE A 607 -1.10 1.74 -21.83
CA ILE A 607 -2.49 1.62 -22.27
C ILE A 607 -3.44 2.28 -21.27
N PHE A 608 -4.17 3.30 -21.70
CA PHE A 608 -5.21 3.97 -20.89
C PHE A 608 -6.65 3.72 -21.38
N ALA A 609 -6.82 3.13 -22.55
CA ALA A 609 -8.14 2.96 -23.18
C ALA A 609 -8.22 1.70 -24.04
N CYS A 610 -9.46 1.22 -24.24
CA CYS A 610 -9.73 0.16 -25.21
C CYS A 610 -9.41 0.61 -26.64
N THR A 611 -8.87 -0.32 -27.45
CA THR A 611 -8.68 -0.10 -28.89
C THR A 611 -9.91 -0.54 -29.68
N ARG A 612 -10.65 -1.54 -29.17
CA ARG A 612 -11.89 -2.00 -29.78
C ARG A 612 -12.93 -0.86 -29.78
N PRO A 613 -13.57 -0.57 -30.93
CA PRO A 613 -14.68 0.39 -30.95
C PRO A 613 -15.86 -0.07 -30.09
N ASN A 614 -16.58 0.88 -29.48
CA ASN A 614 -17.76 0.62 -28.66
C ASN A 614 -17.55 -0.34 -27.47
N SER A 615 -16.34 -0.42 -26.91
CA SER A 615 -16.06 -1.27 -25.75
C SER A 615 -15.82 -0.49 -24.46
N PHE A 616 -16.05 -1.16 -23.34
CA PHE A 616 -15.79 -0.68 -21.99
C PHE A 616 -15.28 -1.85 -21.14
N ALA A 617 -14.22 -1.65 -20.34
CA ALA A 617 -13.63 -2.73 -19.55
C ALA A 617 -13.52 -2.36 -18.08
N PHE A 618 -13.99 -3.27 -17.22
CA PHE A 618 -13.72 -3.24 -15.79
C PHE A 618 -12.44 -4.02 -15.51
N ALA A 619 -11.42 -3.32 -15.05
CA ALA A 619 -10.17 -3.89 -14.60
C ALA A 619 -10.05 -3.63 -13.09
N ILE A 620 -10.24 -4.70 -12.33
CA ILE A 620 -10.40 -4.68 -10.88
C ILE A 620 -9.10 -5.15 -10.24
N ASP A 621 -8.56 -4.36 -9.32
CA ASP A 621 -7.27 -4.58 -8.70
C ASP A 621 -7.42 -5.12 -7.28
N ASP A 622 -6.36 -5.78 -6.81
CA ASP A 622 -6.23 -6.36 -5.47
C ASP A 622 -7.39 -7.28 -5.09
N GLY A 623 -7.58 -7.45 -3.78
CA GLY A 623 -8.91 -7.45 -3.21
C GLY A 623 -9.09 -8.35 -2.00
N ASP A 624 -10.16 -8.07 -1.25
CA ASP A 624 -10.51 -8.79 -0.03
C ASP A 624 -11.32 -10.06 -0.38
N PRO A 625 -10.84 -11.25 0.00
CA PRO A 625 -11.56 -12.50 -0.23
C PRO A 625 -12.98 -12.53 0.31
N THR A 626 -13.24 -11.84 1.42
CA THR A 626 -14.54 -11.77 2.06
C THR A 626 -15.57 -11.04 1.19
N LEU A 627 -15.10 -10.14 0.32
CA LEU A 627 -15.92 -9.36 -0.60
C LEU A 627 -16.03 -9.97 -2.00
N ALA A 628 -15.12 -10.88 -2.35
CA ALA A 628 -15.04 -11.47 -3.68
C ALA A 628 -16.37 -12.08 -4.15
N GLN A 629 -17.10 -12.80 -3.28
CA GLN A 629 -18.38 -13.43 -3.66
C GLN A 629 -19.46 -12.39 -4.02
N GLN A 630 -19.45 -11.21 -3.39
CA GLN A 630 -20.36 -10.13 -3.74
C GLN A 630 -20.00 -9.55 -5.11
N VAL A 631 -18.70 -9.39 -5.41
CA VAL A 631 -18.22 -9.01 -6.75
C VAL A 631 -18.67 -10.02 -7.80
N VAL A 632 -18.44 -11.34 -7.59
CA VAL A 632 -18.92 -12.42 -8.49
C VAL A 632 -20.40 -12.23 -8.78
N THR A 633 -21.19 -12.04 -7.72
CA THR A 633 -22.65 -11.98 -7.80
C THR A 633 -23.08 -10.75 -8.61
N SER A 634 -22.46 -9.59 -8.37
CA SER A 634 -22.74 -8.35 -9.08
C SER A 634 -22.41 -8.43 -10.57
N VAL A 635 -21.24 -8.96 -10.94
CA VAL A 635 -20.84 -9.06 -12.35
C VAL A 635 -21.65 -10.14 -13.09
N ALA A 636 -21.99 -11.25 -12.42
CA ALA A 636 -22.85 -12.29 -12.98
C ALA A 636 -24.28 -11.81 -13.19
N ALA A 637 -24.87 -11.10 -12.21
CA ALA A 637 -26.20 -10.50 -12.33
C ALA A 637 -26.24 -9.45 -13.45
N ALA A 638 -25.13 -8.76 -13.68
CA ALA A 638 -24.99 -7.84 -14.80
C ALA A 638 -24.73 -8.54 -16.15
N GLY A 639 -24.34 -9.81 -16.17
CA GLY A 639 -23.98 -10.54 -17.39
C GLY A 639 -22.74 -9.95 -18.08
N ILE A 640 -21.73 -9.54 -17.30
CA ILE A 640 -20.49 -8.97 -17.83
C ILE A 640 -19.28 -9.81 -17.43
N HIS A 641 -18.22 -9.76 -18.23
CA HIS A 641 -16.92 -10.31 -17.86
C HIS A 641 -15.93 -9.18 -17.58
N VAL A 642 -15.20 -9.29 -16.47
CA VAL A 642 -14.19 -8.33 -16.02
C VAL A 642 -12.78 -8.95 -16.02
N THR A 643 -11.78 -8.11 -15.81
CA THR A 643 -10.38 -8.52 -15.60
C THR A 643 -9.96 -8.24 -14.16
N PHE A 644 -9.30 -9.19 -13.51
CA PHE A 644 -8.73 -9.05 -12.18
C PHE A 644 -7.20 -8.93 -12.27
N PHE A 645 -6.59 -7.90 -11.68
CA PHE A 645 -5.14 -7.79 -11.52
C PHE A 645 -4.78 -8.24 -10.10
N THR A 646 -4.04 -9.35 -9.98
CA THR A 646 -3.81 -10.01 -8.68
C THR A 646 -2.39 -9.83 -8.19
N VAL A 647 -2.25 -9.61 -6.88
CA VAL A 647 -0.97 -9.57 -6.17
C VAL A 647 -0.51 -10.99 -5.85
N GLY A 648 0.68 -11.35 -6.32
CA GLY A 648 1.19 -12.72 -6.24
C GLY A 648 1.34 -13.27 -4.81
N ALA A 649 1.76 -12.46 -3.84
CA ALA A 649 1.89 -12.88 -2.44
C ALA A 649 0.53 -13.23 -1.83
N ALA A 650 -0.48 -12.38 -2.04
CA ALA A 650 -1.85 -12.61 -1.57
C ALA A 650 -2.46 -13.86 -2.23
N LEU A 651 -2.13 -14.11 -3.50
CA LEU A 651 -2.56 -15.31 -4.23
C LEU A 651 -1.99 -16.60 -3.63
N LEU A 652 -0.73 -16.58 -3.17
CA LEU A 652 -0.06 -17.73 -2.56
C LEU A 652 -0.50 -18.02 -1.12
N ASP A 653 -0.94 -17.00 -0.38
CA ASP A 653 -1.43 -17.19 0.98
C ASP A 653 -2.76 -17.96 0.97
N GLN A 654 -2.74 -19.16 1.55
CA GLN A 654 -3.91 -20.03 1.65
C GLN A 654 -5.01 -19.45 2.54
N SER A 655 -4.64 -18.60 3.51
CA SER A 655 -5.59 -17.95 4.41
C SER A 655 -6.54 -17.00 3.66
N THR A 656 -6.06 -16.41 2.56
CA THR A 656 -6.86 -15.52 1.72
C THR A 656 -7.86 -16.28 0.85
N ASN A 657 -7.66 -17.57 0.55
CA ASN A 657 -8.50 -18.32 -0.38
C ASN A 657 -8.62 -17.68 -1.81
N LEU A 658 -7.80 -16.68 -2.16
CA LEU A 658 -7.86 -15.98 -3.45
C LEU A 658 -7.60 -16.92 -4.63
N THR A 659 -6.73 -17.92 -4.46
CA THR A 659 -6.49 -18.94 -5.49
C THR A 659 -7.78 -19.63 -5.94
N ASN A 660 -8.66 -20.01 -5.00
CA ASN A 660 -9.91 -20.69 -5.35
C ASN A 660 -10.93 -19.70 -5.94
N VAL A 661 -10.98 -18.47 -5.40
CA VAL A 661 -11.80 -17.39 -5.94
C VAL A 661 -11.47 -17.15 -7.42
N TYR A 662 -10.20 -16.91 -7.75
CA TYR A 662 -9.82 -16.60 -9.12
C TYR A 662 -9.93 -17.80 -10.07
N LYS A 663 -9.70 -19.04 -9.61
CA LYS A 663 -10.04 -20.24 -10.40
C LYS A 663 -11.52 -20.27 -10.78
N SER A 664 -12.40 -19.97 -9.82
CA SER A 664 -13.84 -19.88 -10.07
C SER A 664 -14.18 -18.74 -11.04
N MET A 665 -13.56 -17.57 -10.87
CA MET A 665 -13.76 -16.43 -11.75
C MET A 665 -13.32 -16.73 -13.19
N MET A 666 -12.16 -17.37 -13.37
CA MET A 666 -11.68 -17.81 -14.68
C MET A 666 -12.62 -18.84 -15.32
N ALA A 667 -13.12 -19.80 -14.54
CA ALA A 667 -14.11 -20.77 -15.02
C ALA A 667 -15.44 -20.11 -15.42
N ALA A 668 -15.79 -18.99 -14.78
CA ALA A 668 -16.93 -18.14 -15.14
C ALA A 668 -16.64 -17.20 -16.34
N GLY A 669 -15.45 -17.28 -16.93
CA GLY A 669 -15.06 -16.53 -18.11
C GLY A 669 -14.46 -15.16 -17.84
N HIS A 670 -14.06 -14.83 -16.60
CA HIS A 670 -13.28 -13.63 -16.30
C HIS A 670 -11.79 -13.81 -16.65
N GLN A 671 -11.05 -12.70 -16.71
CA GLN A 671 -9.61 -12.69 -16.96
C GLN A 671 -8.87 -12.42 -15.66
N VAL A 672 -7.67 -12.98 -15.50
CA VAL A 672 -6.73 -12.64 -14.43
C VAL A 672 -5.40 -12.16 -15.06
N ALA A 673 -4.76 -11.18 -14.44
CA ALA A 673 -3.55 -10.50 -14.91
C ALA A 673 -2.60 -10.16 -13.75
N TYR A 674 -1.39 -9.71 -14.08
CA TYR A 674 -0.29 -9.48 -13.13
C TYR A 674 -0.38 -8.13 -12.41
N HIS A 675 -0.15 -8.11 -11.09
CA HIS A 675 -0.13 -6.89 -10.29
C HIS A 675 1.06 -6.80 -9.32
N SER A 676 2.20 -7.39 -9.72
CA SER A 676 3.42 -7.53 -8.91
C SER A 676 3.26 -8.51 -7.75
N TYR A 677 4.37 -8.84 -7.09
CA TYR A 677 4.35 -9.88 -6.07
C TYR A 677 3.96 -9.33 -4.70
N THR A 678 4.54 -8.19 -4.29
CA THR A 678 4.31 -7.57 -2.96
C THR A 678 3.62 -6.21 -3.03
N HIS A 679 3.21 -5.76 -4.22
CA HIS A 679 2.53 -4.49 -4.44
C HIS A 679 3.35 -3.20 -4.10
N PRO A 680 4.66 -3.08 -4.44
CA PRO A 680 5.41 -1.85 -4.19
C PRO A 680 5.30 -0.84 -5.37
N PRO A 681 5.57 0.46 -5.14
CA PRO A 681 5.72 1.43 -6.24
C PRO A 681 6.95 1.08 -7.09
N MET A 682 6.72 0.35 -8.17
CA MET A 682 7.74 -0.44 -8.85
C MET A 682 8.80 0.41 -9.57
N GLU A 683 8.40 1.55 -10.16
CA GLU A 683 9.36 2.49 -10.76
C GLU A 683 10.24 3.18 -9.71
N GLY A 684 9.91 3.11 -8.41
CA GLY A 684 10.73 3.65 -7.32
C GLY A 684 11.75 2.66 -6.76
N LEU A 685 11.73 1.39 -7.21
CA LEU A 685 12.57 0.35 -6.62
C LEU A 685 14.07 0.65 -6.82
N PRO A 686 14.94 0.35 -5.83
CA PRO A 686 16.35 0.77 -5.88
C PRO A 686 17.16 0.21 -7.05
N THR A 687 16.80 -0.98 -7.56
CA THR A 687 17.55 -1.67 -8.63
C THR A 687 16.62 -2.31 -9.66
N LEU A 688 17.14 -2.57 -10.86
CA LEU A 688 16.43 -3.35 -11.88
C LEU A 688 16.19 -4.80 -11.44
N ALA A 689 17.11 -5.37 -10.63
CA ALA A 689 16.94 -6.70 -10.05
C ALA A 689 15.72 -6.75 -9.12
N ALA A 690 15.45 -5.64 -8.43
CA ALA A 690 14.26 -5.54 -7.59
C ALA A 690 12.97 -5.58 -8.40
N ILE A 691 12.92 -4.81 -9.49
CA ILE A 691 11.80 -4.83 -10.45
C ILE A 691 11.62 -6.25 -11.03
N ASP A 692 12.70 -6.88 -11.47
CA ASP A 692 12.67 -8.25 -11.99
C ASP A 692 12.16 -9.26 -10.97
N TRP A 693 12.53 -9.09 -9.69
CA TRP A 693 12.08 -9.98 -8.63
C TRP A 693 10.57 -9.87 -8.42
N GLU A 694 10.00 -8.65 -8.38
CA GLU A 694 8.54 -8.49 -8.28
C GLU A 694 7.82 -9.17 -9.44
N LEU A 695 8.28 -8.92 -10.67
CA LEU A 695 7.66 -9.46 -11.88
C LEU A 695 7.78 -10.99 -11.92
N ASN A 696 8.97 -11.54 -11.67
CA ASN A 696 9.20 -12.99 -11.76
C ASN A 696 8.45 -13.77 -10.67
N ASN A 697 8.37 -13.25 -9.44
CA ASN A 697 7.61 -13.92 -8.39
C ASN A 697 6.11 -13.86 -8.64
N ASP A 698 5.59 -12.75 -9.18
CA ASP A 698 4.18 -12.68 -9.57
C ASP A 698 3.86 -13.64 -10.73
N ILE A 699 4.72 -13.65 -11.77
CA ILE A 699 4.63 -14.61 -12.87
C ILE A 699 4.64 -16.06 -12.36
N ALA A 700 5.51 -16.39 -11.40
CA ALA A 700 5.60 -17.71 -10.80
C ALA A 700 4.38 -18.05 -9.92
N ALA A 701 3.88 -17.10 -9.13
CA ALA A 701 2.70 -17.25 -8.29
C ALA A 701 1.47 -17.56 -9.15
N VAL A 702 1.17 -16.72 -10.14
CA VAL A 702 0.04 -16.90 -11.06
C VAL A 702 0.18 -18.21 -11.84
N ASN A 703 1.36 -18.52 -12.37
CA ASN A 703 1.56 -19.77 -13.12
C ASN A 703 1.39 -21.01 -12.24
N SER A 704 1.88 -20.99 -11.00
CA SER A 704 1.78 -22.14 -10.08
C SER A 704 0.36 -22.34 -9.53
N GLN A 705 -0.36 -21.26 -9.22
CA GLN A 705 -1.70 -21.35 -8.63
C GLN A 705 -2.79 -21.48 -9.68
N LEU A 706 -2.69 -20.75 -10.79
CA LEU A 706 -3.75 -20.60 -11.79
C LEU A 706 -3.43 -21.28 -13.14
N GLY A 707 -2.18 -21.71 -13.36
CA GLY A 707 -1.81 -22.55 -14.50
C GLY A 707 -1.68 -21.84 -15.85
N PHE A 708 -1.48 -20.52 -15.86
CA PHE A 708 -1.30 -19.74 -17.09
C PHE A 708 -0.27 -18.62 -16.92
N ARG A 709 0.10 -17.98 -18.05
CA ARG A 709 0.90 -16.75 -18.08
C ARG A 709 0.13 -15.63 -18.76
N SER A 710 0.00 -14.49 -18.09
CA SER A 710 -0.63 -13.29 -18.64
C SER A 710 0.35 -12.51 -19.54
N GLN A 711 -0.19 -11.66 -20.41
CA GLN A 711 0.58 -10.61 -21.10
C GLN A 711 0.22 -9.22 -20.56
N TYR A 712 -0.72 -9.14 -19.63
CA TYR A 712 -1.23 -7.89 -19.06
C TYR A 712 -0.68 -7.73 -17.66
N PHE A 713 -0.16 -6.53 -17.41
CA PHE A 713 0.34 -6.10 -16.12
C PHE A 713 -0.17 -4.69 -15.84
N ARG A 714 -0.61 -4.44 -14.61
CA ARG A 714 -0.88 -3.10 -14.09
C ARG A 714 0.11 -2.83 -12.96
N PRO A 715 0.81 -1.69 -12.93
CA PRO A 715 1.70 -1.39 -11.81
C PRO A 715 0.89 -1.06 -10.55
N PRO A 716 1.36 -1.47 -9.36
CA PRO A 716 0.90 -0.89 -8.11
C PRO A 716 0.98 0.64 -8.14
N PHE A 717 -0.04 1.29 -7.57
CA PHE A 717 -0.17 2.74 -7.46
C PHE A 717 -0.23 3.51 -8.80
N GLY A 718 -0.29 2.84 -9.97
CA GLY A 718 -0.14 3.52 -11.27
C GLY A 718 1.28 4.01 -11.55
N THR A 719 2.26 3.59 -10.73
CA THR A 719 3.63 4.07 -10.87
C THR A 719 4.28 3.53 -12.14
N GLU A 720 4.61 4.43 -13.05
CA GLU A 720 5.21 4.08 -14.33
C GLU A 720 6.49 4.84 -14.63
N GLY A 721 7.35 4.21 -15.42
CA GLY A 721 8.53 4.83 -15.98
C GLY A 721 9.28 3.87 -16.89
N ALA A 722 10.43 4.32 -17.37
CA ALA A 722 11.19 3.57 -18.36
C ALA A 722 11.70 2.23 -17.80
N ARG A 723 12.11 2.18 -16.53
CA ARG A 723 12.74 0.98 -15.96
C ARG A 723 11.75 -0.16 -15.87
N ILE A 724 10.60 0.05 -15.22
CA ILE A 724 9.57 -0.98 -15.07
C ILE A 724 9.06 -1.46 -16.43
N ARG A 725 8.78 -0.54 -17.37
CA ARG A 725 8.26 -0.89 -18.70
C ARG A 725 9.26 -1.68 -19.53
N GLN A 726 10.56 -1.41 -19.39
CA GLN A 726 11.63 -2.18 -20.05
C GLN A 726 11.77 -3.57 -19.45
N ARG A 727 11.77 -3.69 -18.12
CA ARG A 727 11.87 -5.00 -17.44
C ARG A 727 10.66 -5.87 -17.74
N LEU A 728 9.45 -5.29 -17.75
CA LEU A 728 8.25 -6.01 -18.15
C LEU A 728 8.35 -6.53 -19.60
N ALA A 729 8.76 -5.70 -20.56
CA ALA A 729 8.94 -6.13 -21.95
C ALA A 729 10.02 -7.22 -22.12
N ALA A 730 11.07 -7.20 -21.27
CA ALA A 730 12.13 -8.19 -21.29
C ALA A 730 11.68 -9.55 -20.72
N LEU A 731 10.80 -9.55 -19.72
CA LEU A 731 10.37 -10.76 -19.00
C LEU A 731 9.07 -11.37 -19.55
N VAL A 732 8.19 -10.53 -20.11
CA VAL A 732 6.86 -10.94 -20.59
C VAL A 732 6.73 -10.60 -22.08
N PRO A 733 6.77 -11.61 -22.97
CA PRO A 733 6.57 -11.39 -24.40
C PRO A 733 5.21 -10.73 -24.68
N ASN A 734 5.20 -9.73 -25.57
CA ASN A 734 4.01 -8.96 -25.95
C ASN A 734 3.32 -8.21 -24.79
N ALA A 735 4.04 -7.95 -23.69
CA ALA A 735 3.48 -7.31 -22.53
C ALA A 735 2.70 -6.03 -22.82
N LYS A 736 1.61 -5.82 -22.09
CA LYS A 736 0.79 -4.61 -22.06
C LYS A 736 0.85 -4.03 -20.65
N PHE A 737 1.20 -2.75 -20.58
CA PHE A 737 1.24 -2.00 -19.34
C PHE A 737 -0.07 -1.22 -19.22
N VAL A 738 -0.99 -1.73 -18.41
CA VAL A 738 -2.41 -1.35 -18.39
C VAL A 738 -2.68 -0.39 -17.24
N GLU A 739 -3.00 0.86 -17.58
CA GLU A 739 -3.46 1.89 -16.65
C GLU A 739 -4.99 2.02 -16.74
N TRP A 740 -5.55 3.22 -16.57
CA TRP A 740 -6.98 3.47 -16.58
C TRP A 740 -7.34 4.86 -17.12
N SER A 741 -8.54 4.98 -17.70
CA SER A 741 -9.14 6.27 -18.10
C SER A 741 -10.40 6.61 -17.31
N VAL A 742 -10.79 5.75 -16.37
CA VAL A 742 -11.90 5.90 -15.44
C VAL A 742 -11.43 5.43 -14.07
N ASP A 743 -11.30 6.34 -13.10
CA ASP A 743 -10.91 6.03 -11.72
C ASP A 743 -12.10 6.24 -10.77
N VAL A 744 -12.47 5.21 -10.01
CA VAL A 744 -13.48 5.36 -8.95
C VAL A 744 -12.94 6.14 -7.76
N GLN A 745 -11.61 6.24 -7.60
CA GLN A 745 -10.91 6.87 -6.47
C GLN A 745 -11.36 6.31 -5.12
N ASP A 746 -11.58 5.00 -5.06
CA ASP A 746 -11.98 4.29 -3.85
C ASP A 746 -10.92 4.38 -2.76
N TRP A 747 -9.64 4.33 -3.12
CA TRP A 747 -8.51 4.58 -2.22
C TRP A 747 -8.61 5.93 -1.46
N LEU A 748 -9.30 6.93 -2.03
CA LEU A 748 -9.52 8.23 -1.42
C LEU A 748 -10.87 8.32 -0.69
N TRP A 749 -11.93 7.77 -1.28
CA TRP A 749 -13.31 8.03 -0.84
C TRP A 749 -13.99 6.89 -0.08
N ALA A 750 -13.57 5.64 -0.24
CA ALA A 750 -14.33 4.47 0.22
C ALA A 750 -14.55 4.44 1.74
N LEU A 751 -13.58 4.94 2.51
CA LEU A 751 -13.62 5.06 3.97
C LEU A 751 -13.90 6.49 4.46
N SER A 752 -14.15 7.43 3.54
CA SER A 752 -14.49 8.82 3.88
C SER A 752 -15.94 8.95 4.35
N SER A 753 -16.32 10.13 4.84
CA SER A 753 -17.72 10.48 5.13
C SER A 753 -18.58 10.68 3.87
N THR A 754 -17.96 10.70 2.68
CA THR A 754 -18.62 10.91 1.39
C THR A 754 -18.24 9.82 0.37
N PRO A 755 -18.47 8.52 0.68
CA PRO A 755 -18.08 7.42 -0.20
C PRO A 755 -18.78 7.48 -1.57
N GLN A 756 -19.94 8.13 -1.66
CA GLN A 756 -20.66 8.37 -2.91
C GLN A 756 -19.86 9.18 -3.95
N ASN A 757 -18.80 9.88 -3.56
CA ASN A 757 -17.93 10.58 -4.51
C ASN A 757 -17.31 9.61 -5.53
N GLN A 758 -17.18 8.32 -5.20
CA GLN A 758 -16.76 7.30 -6.16
C GLN A 758 -17.68 7.25 -7.39
N ILE A 759 -19.00 7.36 -7.19
CA ILE A 759 -19.98 7.39 -8.28
C ILE A 759 -19.85 8.66 -9.10
N THR A 760 -19.65 9.81 -8.44
CA THR A 760 -19.45 11.10 -9.09
C THR A 760 -18.20 11.09 -9.97
N ASN A 761 -17.08 10.56 -9.47
CA ASN A 761 -15.82 10.48 -10.19
C ASN A 761 -15.91 9.52 -11.37
N PHE A 762 -16.46 8.33 -11.15
CA PHE A 762 -16.73 7.36 -12.21
C PHE A 762 -17.58 7.99 -13.33
N GLN A 763 -18.68 8.66 -12.98
CA GLN A 763 -19.54 9.32 -13.97
C GLN A 763 -18.81 10.45 -14.71
N SER A 764 -17.98 11.22 -14.02
CA SER A 764 -17.18 12.30 -14.61
C SER A 764 -16.23 11.77 -15.69
N ASP A 765 -15.47 10.73 -15.38
CA ASP A 765 -14.52 10.16 -16.35
C ASP A 765 -15.22 9.44 -17.51
N VAL A 766 -16.35 8.77 -17.25
CA VAL A 766 -17.20 8.21 -18.31
C VAL A 766 -17.73 9.31 -19.24
N ASN A 767 -18.15 10.45 -18.69
CA ASN A 767 -18.64 11.59 -19.48
C ASN A 767 -17.53 12.21 -20.35
N LYS A 768 -16.28 12.16 -19.90
CA LYS A 768 -15.10 12.55 -20.68
C LYS A 768 -14.72 11.52 -21.74
N GLY A 769 -15.39 10.37 -21.82
CA GLY A 769 -15.17 9.34 -22.83
C GLY A 769 -14.32 8.16 -22.39
N GLY A 770 -13.87 8.14 -21.12
CA GLY A 770 -13.11 7.03 -20.55
C GLY A 770 -13.81 5.68 -20.69
N ASN A 771 -13.03 4.61 -20.79
CA ASN A 771 -13.55 3.26 -21.05
C ASN A 771 -12.76 2.11 -20.45
N LEU A 772 -11.74 2.39 -19.65
CA LEU A 772 -10.95 1.39 -18.95
C LEU A 772 -10.90 1.77 -17.46
N VAL A 773 -11.58 0.99 -16.63
CA VAL A 773 -11.80 1.30 -15.21
C VAL A 773 -10.65 0.78 -14.36
N VAL A 774 -10.33 1.52 -13.31
CA VAL A 774 -9.68 0.98 -12.10
C VAL A 774 -10.65 1.05 -10.93
N MET A 775 -10.67 0.00 -10.11
CA MET A 775 -11.35 -0.09 -8.82
C MET A 775 -10.78 -1.26 -8.03
N HIS A 776 -10.98 -1.27 -6.72
CA HIS A 776 -10.52 -2.34 -5.84
C HIS A 776 -11.72 -2.94 -5.09
N TYR A 777 -11.69 -4.26 -4.84
CA TYR A 777 -12.64 -4.88 -3.91
C TYR A 777 -12.05 -5.04 -2.50
N LEU A 778 -11.37 -4.00 -2.04
CA LEU A 778 -10.83 -3.89 -0.68
C LEU A 778 -11.83 -3.25 0.30
N TYR A 779 -12.86 -2.59 -0.22
CA TYR A 779 -13.81 -1.82 0.57
C TYR A 779 -15.26 -2.23 0.29
N GLN A 780 -16.04 -2.46 1.35
CA GLN A 780 -17.45 -2.83 1.23
C GLN A 780 -18.24 -1.77 0.45
N THR A 781 -17.99 -0.48 0.67
CA THR A 781 -18.69 0.62 -0.03
C THR A 781 -18.45 0.60 -1.54
N THR A 782 -17.23 0.29 -1.98
CA THR A 782 -16.87 0.17 -3.40
C THR A 782 -17.60 -1.02 -4.05
N VAL A 783 -17.67 -2.15 -3.35
CA VAL A 783 -18.41 -3.33 -3.83
C VAL A 783 -19.92 -3.09 -3.85
N ASP A 784 -20.46 -2.34 -2.89
CA ASP A 784 -21.87 -1.92 -2.86
C ASP A 784 -22.23 -1.00 -4.03
N TYR A 785 -21.27 -0.18 -4.51
CA TYR A 785 -21.45 0.71 -5.65
C TYR A 785 -21.16 0.08 -7.01
N LEU A 786 -20.53 -1.11 -7.06
CA LEU A 786 -20.26 -1.82 -8.32
C LEU A 786 -21.49 -1.96 -9.23
N PRO A 787 -22.70 -2.33 -8.75
CA PRO A 787 -23.89 -2.34 -9.60
C PRO A 787 -24.23 -0.98 -10.23
N GLN A 788 -23.95 0.12 -9.54
CA GLN A 788 -24.18 1.47 -10.04
C GLN A 788 -23.14 1.87 -11.09
N PHE A 789 -21.85 1.56 -10.86
CA PHE A 789 -20.79 1.74 -11.86
C PHE A 789 -21.12 0.99 -13.16
N ILE A 790 -21.56 -0.26 -13.03
CA ILE A 790 -22.00 -1.08 -14.18
C ILE A 790 -23.20 -0.46 -14.89
N SER A 791 -24.18 0.07 -14.14
CA SER A 791 -25.35 0.74 -14.72
C SER A 791 -24.96 1.97 -15.53
N ILE A 792 -24.07 2.81 -14.99
CA ILE A 792 -23.53 3.99 -15.68
C ILE A 792 -22.77 3.57 -16.95
N ALA A 793 -21.91 2.56 -16.86
CA ALA A 793 -21.17 2.04 -18.01
C ALA A 793 -22.12 1.50 -19.10
N LYS A 794 -23.16 0.75 -18.73
CA LYS A 794 -24.18 0.25 -19.68
C LYS A 794 -24.98 1.38 -20.34
N ALA A 795 -25.25 2.47 -19.63
CA ALA A 795 -25.97 3.62 -20.17
C ALA A 795 -25.21 4.32 -21.31
N THR A 796 -23.90 4.09 -21.43
CA THR A 796 -23.11 4.58 -22.59
C THR A 796 -23.44 3.85 -23.89
N GLY A 797 -24.11 2.69 -23.84
CA GLY A 797 -24.36 1.82 -25.00
C GLY A 797 -23.14 1.02 -25.45
N LYS A 798 -21.99 1.14 -24.78
CA LYS A 798 -20.79 0.34 -25.03
C LYS A 798 -20.98 -1.11 -24.55
N GLN A 799 -20.32 -2.05 -25.20
CA GLN A 799 -20.24 -3.43 -24.76
C GLN A 799 -19.21 -3.58 -23.63
N LEU A 800 -19.66 -4.07 -22.48
CA LEU A 800 -18.80 -4.33 -21.32
C LEU A 800 -18.09 -5.68 -21.51
N MET A 801 -16.77 -5.68 -21.38
CA MET A 801 -15.92 -6.84 -21.67
C MET A 801 -14.63 -6.83 -20.85
N ARG A 802 -13.83 -7.88 -21.01
CA ARG A 802 -12.50 -7.98 -20.39
C ARG A 802 -11.46 -7.15 -21.14
N VAL A 803 -10.33 -6.88 -20.49
CA VAL A 803 -9.21 -6.12 -21.04
C VAL A 803 -8.63 -6.76 -22.31
N ASP A 804 -8.46 -8.08 -22.36
CA ASP A 804 -7.99 -8.79 -23.55
C ASP A 804 -8.88 -8.56 -24.79
N GLN A 805 -10.20 -8.65 -24.61
CA GLN A 805 -11.20 -8.40 -25.65
C GLN A 805 -11.24 -6.91 -26.06
N CYS A 806 -11.15 -6.02 -25.08
CA CYS A 806 -11.10 -4.55 -25.22
C CYS A 806 -9.85 -4.08 -26.00
N LEU A 807 -8.75 -4.83 -25.92
CA LEU A 807 -7.49 -4.58 -26.63
C LEU A 807 -7.29 -5.46 -27.87
N GLU A 808 -8.35 -6.15 -28.30
CA GLU A 808 -8.38 -6.95 -29.53
C GLU A 808 -7.28 -8.02 -29.59
N ASP A 809 -6.96 -8.64 -28.45
CA ASP A 809 -5.98 -9.73 -28.42
C ASP A 809 -6.46 -10.90 -29.28
N PRO A 810 -5.65 -11.40 -30.23
CA PRO A 810 -6.02 -12.54 -31.07
C PRO A 810 -6.28 -13.82 -30.27
N ASN A 811 -5.81 -13.92 -29.03
CA ASN A 811 -6.02 -15.05 -28.13
C ASN A 811 -7.20 -14.85 -27.17
N ALA A 812 -7.86 -13.68 -27.19
CA ALA A 812 -9.03 -13.44 -26.36
C ALA A 812 -10.18 -14.38 -26.79
N PRO A 813 -10.89 -14.99 -25.82
CA PRO A 813 -12.15 -15.67 -26.09
C PRO A 813 -13.13 -14.83 -26.93
N PRO A 814 -13.95 -15.45 -27.80
CA PRO A 814 -15.00 -14.76 -28.55
C PRO A 814 -15.92 -13.93 -27.64
N LEU A 815 -16.49 -12.87 -28.23
CA LEU A 815 -17.45 -11.97 -27.57
C LEU A 815 -18.78 -12.65 -27.24
#